data_AF-A0AAE8SS39-F1
#
_entry.id   AF-A0AAE8SS39-F1
#
_cell.length_a   1.000
_cell.length_b   1.000
_cell.length_c   1.000
_cell.angle_alpha   90.00
_cell.angle_beta   90.00
_cell.angle_gamma   90.00
#
_symmetry.space_group_name_H-M   'P 1'
#
loop_
_entity.id
_entity.type
_entity.pdbx_description
1 polymer ?
#
loop_
_entity_poly.entity_id
_entity_poly.type
_entity_poly.pdbx_seq_one_letter_code
_entity_poly.pdbx_strand_id
1 'polypeptide(L)'
;MAQAQTQGDSSLPVHDSPDESLAPTSERLGKLRDLMRERGVDVYVIPSEDCHASEYIAGYHERRAYISRFTGSSGCAVVTHDKAVLATDGRYFNQASSELDINWKLLKQGTQDVPTWQEWAATEAAGGKTVAVDPSLISASAAEKLSERIQRAGGAGLKALEDNLVDLVWTSGRPDPPSNPVVTLSDTFAGKDVKTKLSELRRELAKKSSLGLIVSELDEVAWLFNLRGSDIPYNPVFYSYAIVTPDSALIYAGKGDLGPEVSSHLEANGVTIKPYAEILTDIKGLSERAKQNEPRAGGQPSQFVISNKASWALKLAFGEGGCVEEMRSPICDAKAIKNATEMEGMRACHVRDGVALIEFFAWLEDQLVVQKTTLDEVAAADKLQELRERQQNFVGLSFNTISSTGSNAAVIHYGPKRGECSVIDPTAIYLCDSGAQYLDGTTDTTRTLHFGQPTDFERHAYTLVLKGHIALDAAVFPKGTTGFALDALARQHLWREGLDYRHGTGHGVGSYLNVHEGPIGIGTRIQYAEVALSPGNVVSIEPGYYEDGSFGVRLENLAMVREVQTSHSFGDKPYLGFEYVTMVPFCRNLLDPSLLDEPEKAWLNKYHAEVLAKTRDLYWRLLTTFLYFGPFSLDLLFHIYFLQRYARLLEESSGRSPAKFSWLLLYATGSLLLMSPMVSMPFLGHPLSSTLVYIWSRRNPDTRLSFLGLLVFTAPYLPWVLMGFSLVLHGTIPKDEMMGVLIGHFWYFFNDVYPPLHNGSRPLDPPSWWRRLFEGRPAEDDTVNEIDHEFVVAGGPDGDQRQAHDSGREVEEKTLEQLGVKHYFIETIDGVDELATARGYKNRDQVTISPEAMGAVYEDKVKMFFDEHIHEDEEIRYVRDGRGYFDVRGPSDEWVRISLEKNDLLILPAGIYHRFTTDENNYIVAMRLFKDGPKWTPLNRSTDVDANPHRKNYVDEYLK
;
A
#
# COMPACT_ATOMS: atom_id res chain seq x y z
N MET A 1 28.47 -1.06 -65.39
CA MET A 1 28.30 0.30 -65.97
C MET A 1 27.61 1.16 -64.92
N ALA A 2 28.18 2.34 -64.63
CA ALA A 2 27.70 3.43 -63.73
C ALA A 2 27.54 3.04 -62.23
N GLN A 3 28.44 3.34 -61.28
CA GLN A 3 28.96 4.62 -60.72
C GLN A 3 27.92 5.59 -60.15
N ALA A 4 27.86 5.65 -58.80
CA ALA A 4 27.64 6.83 -57.95
C ALA A 4 28.10 6.44 -56.52
N GLN A 5 29.35 6.73 -56.12
CA GLN A 5 29.78 7.90 -55.32
C GLN A 5 29.06 8.07 -53.97
N THR A 6 29.73 7.66 -52.89
CA THR A 6 29.57 8.21 -51.53
C THR A 6 30.95 8.62 -51.01
N GLN A 7 31.15 9.93 -50.90
CA GLN A 7 32.22 10.58 -50.13
C GLN A 7 31.64 11.02 -48.78
N GLY A 8 32.43 10.95 -47.72
CA GLY A 8 32.14 11.65 -46.46
C GLY A 8 32.64 10.93 -45.21
N ASP A 9 33.93 10.61 -45.18
CA ASP A 9 34.62 10.14 -43.98
C ASP A 9 34.91 11.36 -43.09
N SER A 10 34.26 11.46 -41.93
CA SER A 10 34.60 12.40 -40.88
C SER A 10 35.25 11.63 -39.73
N SER A 11 36.57 11.54 -39.82
CA SER A 11 37.47 11.09 -38.77
C SER A 11 37.24 11.88 -37.48
N LEU A 12 36.61 11.26 -36.48
CA LEU A 12 36.75 11.66 -35.08
C LEU A 12 38.16 11.26 -34.62
N PRO A 13 38.87 12.11 -33.87
CA PRO A 13 40.26 11.86 -33.53
C PRO A 13 40.37 10.62 -32.63
N VAL A 14 41.13 9.64 -33.10
CA VAL A 14 41.70 8.58 -32.28
C VAL A 14 42.60 9.26 -31.26
N HIS A 15 42.14 9.34 -30.02
CA HIS A 15 43.01 9.62 -28.88
C HIS A 15 43.87 8.37 -28.62
N ASP A 16 44.96 8.27 -29.39
CA ASP A 16 46.08 7.39 -29.09
C ASP A 16 46.92 8.06 -28.00
N SER A 17 46.74 7.59 -26.77
CA SER A 17 47.71 7.43 -25.67
C SER A 17 46.98 7.55 -24.33
N PRO A 18 46.74 6.46 -23.58
CA PRO A 18 46.39 6.58 -22.18
C PRO A 18 47.59 7.17 -21.45
N ASP A 19 47.37 8.27 -20.76
CA ASP A 19 48.30 8.86 -19.80
C ASP A 19 48.83 7.75 -18.86
N GLU A 20 50.12 7.45 -18.92
CA GLU A 20 50.84 6.47 -18.07
C GLU A 20 50.99 6.97 -16.61
N SER A 21 50.06 7.80 -16.13
CA SER A 21 49.91 8.10 -14.71
C SER A 21 49.28 6.89 -14.01
N LEU A 22 50.13 5.96 -13.54
CA LEU A 22 49.86 4.81 -12.65
C LEU A 22 48.38 4.40 -12.55
N ALA A 23 47.98 3.40 -13.35
CA ALA A 23 46.65 2.83 -13.27
C ALA A 23 46.26 2.51 -11.80
N PRO A 24 45.02 2.78 -11.35
CA PRO A 24 44.68 2.85 -9.93
C PRO A 24 44.96 1.59 -9.09
N THR A 25 45.05 0.41 -9.70
CA THR A 25 45.39 -0.85 -9.00
C THR A 25 46.86 -1.25 -9.07
N SER A 26 47.71 -0.52 -9.82
CA SER A 26 49.11 -0.91 -10.05
C SER A 26 49.94 -1.03 -8.76
N GLU A 27 49.78 -0.11 -7.81
CA GLU A 27 50.48 -0.18 -6.51
C GLU A 27 50.02 -1.39 -5.68
N ARG A 28 48.71 -1.66 -5.66
CA ARG A 28 48.12 -2.78 -4.90
C ARG A 28 48.62 -4.13 -5.44
N LEU A 29 48.62 -4.27 -6.77
CA LEU A 29 49.15 -5.46 -7.45
C LEU A 29 50.67 -5.62 -7.26
N GLY A 30 51.43 -4.52 -7.26
CA GLY A 30 52.87 -4.53 -6.97
C GLY A 30 53.17 -5.12 -5.59
N LYS A 31 52.53 -4.57 -4.55
CA LYS A 31 52.65 -5.05 -3.16
C LYS A 31 52.22 -6.51 -3.00
N LEU A 32 51.11 -6.90 -3.64
CA LEU A 32 50.64 -8.28 -3.63
C LEU A 32 51.68 -9.24 -4.23
N ARG A 33 52.27 -8.87 -5.38
CA ARG A 33 53.28 -9.69 -6.07
C ARG A 33 54.58 -9.81 -5.27
N ASP A 34 54.95 -8.79 -4.51
CA ASP A 34 56.11 -8.86 -3.60
C ASP A 34 55.87 -9.86 -2.46
N LEU A 35 54.69 -9.83 -1.84
CA LEU A 35 54.30 -10.81 -0.83
C LEU A 35 54.19 -12.24 -1.40
N MET A 36 53.67 -12.38 -2.64
CA MET A 36 53.65 -13.66 -3.34
C MET A 36 55.06 -14.24 -3.51
N ARG A 37 56.04 -13.41 -3.90
CA ARG A 37 57.46 -13.83 -4.00
C ARG A 37 58.03 -14.25 -2.65
N GLU A 38 57.74 -13.50 -1.58
CA GLU A 38 58.18 -13.82 -0.22
C GLU A 38 57.63 -15.18 0.26
N ARG A 39 56.38 -15.50 -0.07
CA ARG A 39 55.70 -16.74 0.36
C ARG A 39 55.90 -17.93 -0.60
N GLY A 40 56.68 -17.74 -1.68
CA GLY A 40 56.90 -18.77 -2.71
C GLY A 40 55.60 -19.18 -3.42
N VAL A 41 54.79 -18.19 -3.81
CA VAL A 41 53.51 -18.37 -4.51
C VAL A 41 53.62 -17.73 -5.90
N ASP A 42 53.31 -18.48 -6.95
CA ASP A 42 53.38 -18.01 -8.33
C ASP A 42 52.01 -17.52 -8.85
N VAL A 43 50.93 -18.16 -8.38
CA VAL A 43 49.54 -17.85 -8.73
C VAL A 43 48.73 -17.72 -7.45
N TYR A 44 48.08 -16.57 -7.23
CA TYR A 44 47.27 -16.33 -6.04
C TYR A 44 45.80 -16.14 -6.43
N VAL A 45 44.92 -16.93 -5.80
CA VAL A 45 43.47 -16.94 -6.05
C VAL A 45 42.77 -16.14 -4.95
N ILE A 46 41.88 -15.23 -5.34
CA ILE A 46 41.15 -14.31 -4.46
C ILE A 46 39.64 -14.44 -4.81
N PRO A 47 38.93 -15.37 -4.15
CA PRO A 47 37.47 -15.51 -4.27
C PRO A 47 36.72 -14.27 -3.77
N SER A 48 35.41 -14.20 -4.03
CA SER A 48 34.55 -13.13 -3.49
C SER A 48 34.01 -13.47 -2.11
N GLU A 49 33.81 -14.76 -1.86
CA GLU A 49 33.14 -15.30 -0.69
C GLU A 49 33.93 -15.03 0.59
N ASP A 50 33.23 -15.00 1.73
CA ASP A 50 33.83 -14.98 3.05
C ASP A 50 34.04 -16.42 3.60
N CYS A 51 34.46 -16.52 4.86
CA CYS A 51 34.72 -17.79 5.53
C CYS A 51 33.48 -18.67 5.76
N HIS A 52 32.29 -18.16 5.48
CA HIS A 52 31.01 -18.82 5.64
C HIS A 52 30.29 -19.07 4.31
N ALA A 53 30.99 -18.85 3.18
CA ALA A 53 30.44 -18.95 1.83
C ALA A 53 29.22 -18.03 1.59
N SER A 54 29.22 -16.85 2.22
CA SER A 54 28.15 -15.86 2.05
C SER A 54 28.16 -15.28 0.62
N GLU A 55 26.97 -15.08 0.03
CA GLU A 55 26.83 -14.46 -1.30
C GLU A 55 27.08 -12.95 -1.24
N TYR A 56 26.44 -12.27 -0.29
CA TYR A 56 26.78 -10.91 0.09
C TYR A 56 27.74 -10.97 1.26
N ILE A 57 28.72 -10.07 1.29
CA ILE A 57 29.77 -10.05 2.30
C ILE A 57 29.79 -8.69 2.98
N ALA A 58 30.28 -8.65 4.22
CA ALA A 58 30.57 -7.38 4.88
C ALA A 58 31.78 -6.69 4.23
N GLY A 59 31.83 -5.36 4.30
CA GLY A 59 32.94 -4.56 3.75
C GLY A 59 34.33 -5.00 4.20
N TYR A 60 34.45 -5.53 5.43
CA TYR A 60 35.69 -6.12 5.98
C TYR A 60 36.27 -7.26 5.10
N HIS A 61 35.41 -7.98 4.39
CA HIS A 61 35.73 -9.15 3.58
C HIS A 61 35.84 -8.86 2.07
N GLU A 62 35.64 -7.62 1.61
CA GLU A 62 35.65 -7.21 0.20
C GLU A 62 37.05 -7.18 -0.47
N ARG A 63 37.86 -8.21 -0.22
CA ARG A 63 39.25 -8.33 -0.69
C ARG A 63 39.38 -8.26 -2.21
N ARG A 64 38.49 -8.95 -2.93
CA ARG A 64 38.45 -8.92 -4.40
C ARG A 64 38.11 -7.51 -4.90
N ALA A 65 37.12 -6.84 -4.30
CA ALA A 65 36.78 -5.47 -4.69
C ALA A 65 37.93 -4.50 -4.38
N TYR A 66 38.59 -4.66 -3.23
CA TYR A 66 39.77 -3.86 -2.90
C TYR A 66 40.91 -4.04 -3.90
N ILE A 67 41.28 -5.28 -4.26
CA ILE A 67 42.42 -5.51 -5.14
C ILE A 67 42.14 -5.13 -6.60
N SER A 68 40.89 -5.33 -7.08
CA SER A 68 40.53 -5.19 -8.50
C SER A 68 39.66 -3.96 -8.84
N ARG A 69 39.08 -3.30 -7.84
CA ARG A 69 38.00 -2.29 -7.94
C ARG A 69 36.63 -2.79 -8.37
N PHE A 70 36.51 -4.05 -8.79
CA PHE A 70 35.23 -4.61 -9.20
C PHE A 70 34.33 -4.90 -7.99
N THR A 71 33.13 -4.30 -7.95
CA THR A 71 32.20 -4.35 -6.80
C THR A 71 30.99 -5.25 -7.01
N GLY A 72 30.89 -6.02 -8.10
CA GLY A 72 29.80 -6.98 -8.28
C GLY A 72 29.78 -8.07 -7.20
N SER A 73 28.64 -8.74 -6.95
CA SER A 73 28.57 -9.73 -5.86
C SER A 73 29.32 -11.04 -6.19
N SER A 74 29.48 -11.38 -7.47
CA SER A 74 30.12 -12.61 -7.90
C SER A 74 31.37 -12.37 -8.75
N GLY A 75 32.46 -13.05 -8.41
CA GLY A 75 33.65 -13.12 -9.24
C GLY A 75 34.84 -13.77 -8.55
N CYS A 76 35.92 -14.02 -9.29
CA CYS A 76 37.17 -14.52 -8.75
C CYS A 76 38.33 -13.79 -9.41
N ALA A 77 39.20 -13.18 -8.60
CA ALA A 77 40.43 -12.58 -9.07
C ALA A 77 41.57 -13.61 -8.98
N VAL A 78 42.38 -13.71 -10.04
CA VAL A 78 43.58 -14.57 -10.06
C VAL A 78 44.76 -13.73 -10.51
N VAL A 79 45.83 -13.70 -9.71
CA VAL A 79 47.00 -12.86 -9.93
C VAL A 79 48.25 -13.73 -10.07
N THR A 80 49.06 -13.44 -11.09
CA THR A 80 50.43 -13.97 -11.25
C THR A 80 51.45 -12.85 -11.06
N HIS A 81 52.74 -13.15 -11.16
CA HIS A 81 53.80 -12.15 -11.10
C HIS A 81 53.71 -11.07 -12.20
N ASP A 82 53.05 -11.36 -13.32
CA ASP A 82 53.01 -10.51 -14.51
C ASP A 82 51.59 -10.24 -15.05
N LYS A 83 50.59 -11.06 -14.70
CA LYS A 83 49.20 -10.94 -15.19
C LYS A 83 48.21 -10.83 -14.02
N ALA A 84 47.02 -10.32 -14.29
CA ALA A 84 45.87 -10.37 -13.39
C ALA A 84 44.59 -10.56 -14.20
N VAL A 85 43.73 -11.47 -13.76
CA VAL A 85 42.43 -11.72 -14.38
C VAL A 85 41.30 -11.63 -13.35
N LEU A 86 40.15 -11.17 -13.80
CA LEU A 86 38.91 -11.25 -13.04
C LEU A 86 37.91 -12.10 -13.84
N ALA A 87 37.42 -13.18 -13.26
CA ALA A 87 36.31 -13.95 -13.81
C ALA A 87 34.99 -13.56 -13.13
N THR A 88 33.93 -13.35 -13.91
CA THR A 88 32.57 -13.13 -13.40
C THR A 88 31.55 -13.64 -14.42
N ASP A 89 30.28 -13.73 -14.04
CA ASP A 89 29.18 -14.21 -14.86
C ASP A 89 28.46 -13.08 -15.64
N GLY A 90 27.50 -13.48 -16.48
CA GLY A 90 26.81 -12.59 -17.42
C GLY A 90 26.10 -11.38 -16.80
N ARG A 91 25.77 -11.43 -15.50
CA ARG A 91 25.15 -10.31 -14.78
C ARG A 91 26.07 -9.10 -14.67
N TYR A 92 27.38 -9.32 -14.73
CA TYR A 92 28.39 -8.33 -14.36
C TYR A 92 29.37 -7.95 -15.48
N PHE A 93 29.16 -8.40 -16.73
CA PHE A 93 30.11 -8.13 -17.82
C PHE A 93 30.30 -6.64 -18.10
N ASN A 94 29.21 -5.87 -18.12
CA ASN A 94 29.25 -4.43 -18.39
C ASN A 94 29.91 -3.69 -17.21
N GLN A 95 29.49 -3.99 -15.97
CA GLN A 95 30.08 -3.42 -14.76
C GLN A 95 31.59 -3.72 -14.64
N ALA A 96 31.99 -4.97 -14.85
CA ALA A 96 33.40 -5.34 -14.78
C ALA A 96 34.23 -4.63 -15.85
N SER A 97 33.68 -4.45 -17.05
CA SER A 97 34.37 -3.73 -18.13
C SER A 97 34.56 -2.24 -17.82
N SER A 98 33.68 -1.62 -17.03
CA SER A 98 33.80 -0.21 -16.61
C SER A 98 34.65 -0.01 -15.36
N GLU A 99 34.65 -0.96 -14.42
CA GLU A 99 35.33 -0.81 -13.12
C GLU A 99 36.79 -1.25 -13.13
N LEU A 100 37.15 -2.22 -14.00
CA LEU A 100 38.51 -2.73 -14.12
C LEU A 100 39.42 -1.76 -14.89
N ASP A 101 40.65 -1.60 -14.42
CA ASP A 101 41.69 -0.85 -15.14
C ASP A 101 42.52 -1.74 -16.09
N ILE A 102 43.47 -1.13 -16.80
CA ILE A 102 44.32 -1.79 -17.81
C ILE A 102 45.16 -2.96 -17.26
N ASN A 103 45.34 -3.08 -15.94
CA ASN A 103 46.09 -4.20 -15.34
C ASN A 103 45.31 -5.52 -15.37
N TRP A 104 43.98 -5.47 -15.55
CA TRP A 104 43.09 -6.62 -15.41
C TRP A 104 42.52 -7.07 -16.75
N LYS A 105 42.52 -8.38 -16.98
CA LYS A 105 41.77 -9.00 -18.07
C LYS A 105 40.50 -9.67 -17.55
N LEU A 106 39.36 -9.28 -18.11
CA LEU A 106 38.05 -9.86 -17.79
C LEU A 106 37.87 -11.23 -18.48
N LEU A 107 37.53 -12.26 -17.70
CA LEU A 107 37.10 -13.58 -18.19
C LEU A 107 35.58 -13.69 -18.08
N LYS A 108 34.89 -13.48 -19.20
CA LYS A 108 33.42 -13.54 -19.32
C LYS A 108 32.89 -14.98 -19.24
N GLN A 109 32.67 -15.49 -18.02
CA GLN A 109 32.29 -16.88 -17.76
C GLN A 109 30.99 -17.28 -18.48
N GLY A 110 30.95 -18.49 -19.03
CA GLY A 110 29.79 -19.00 -19.78
C GLY A 110 29.76 -18.59 -21.26
N THR A 111 30.72 -17.77 -21.72
CA THR A 111 30.92 -17.50 -23.14
C THR A 111 31.74 -18.63 -23.77
N GLN A 112 31.43 -18.98 -25.02
CA GLN A 112 32.20 -19.97 -25.78
C GLN A 112 33.69 -19.57 -25.83
N ASP A 113 34.57 -20.56 -25.70
CA ASP A 113 36.03 -20.43 -25.76
C ASP A 113 36.69 -19.56 -24.67
N VAL A 114 35.94 -19.12 -23.65
CA VAL A 114 36.49 -18.44 -22.47
C VAL A 114 36.76 -19.46 -21.36
N PRO A 115 38.00 -19.60 -20.87
CA PRO A 115 38.31 -20.54 -19.80
C PRO A 115 37.66 -20.11 -18.47
N THR A 116 37.35 -21.10 -17.64
CA THR A 116 37.02 -20.85 -16.24
C THR A 116 38.22 -20.29 -15.48
N TRP A 117 38.01 -19.61 -14.35
CA TRP A 117 39.14 -19.14 -13.53
C TRP A 117 40.00 -20.30 -13.02
N GLN A 118 39.40 -21.48 -12.78
CA GLN A 118 40.11 -22.69 -12.39
C GLN A 118 41.00 -23.21 -13.52
N GLU A 119 40.50 -23.20 -14.76
CA GLU A 119 41.28 -23.58 -15.94
C GLU A 119 42.41 -22.60 -16.21
N TRP A 120 42.14 -21.30 -16.07
CA TRP A 120 43.13 -20.25 -16.23
C TRP A 120 44.24 -20.37 -15.17
N ALA A 121 43.87 -20.53 -13.89
CA ALA A 121 44.82 -20.71 -12.79
C ALA A 121 45.69 -21.95 -12.98
N ALA A 122 45.09 -23.09 -13.38
CA ALA A 122 45.83 -24.32 -13.65
C ALA A 122 46.80 -24.17 -14.85
N THR A 123 46.39 -23.45 -15.90
CA THR A 123 47.24 -23.20 -17.07
C THR A 123 48.44 -22.34 -16.71
N GLU A 124 48.25 -21.26 -15.95
CA GLU A 124 49.34 -20.40 -15.51
C GLU A 124 50.28 -21.08 -14.49
N ALA A 125 49.80 -22.14 -13.82
CA ALA A 125 50.56 -22.96 -12.88
C ALA A 125 51.46 -24.02 -13.55
N ALA A 126 51.40 -24.18 -14.88
CA ALA A 126 52.25 -25.13 -15.59
C ALA A 126 53.75 -24.85 -15.36
N GLY A 127 54.57 -25.90 -15.41
CA GLY A 127 56.02 -25.81 -15.20
C GLY A 127 56.44 -25.85 -13.73
N GLY A 128 55.65 -26.50 -12.87
CA GLY A 128 55.97 -26.72 -11.46
C GLY A 128 55.68 -25.52 -10.54
N LYS A 129 54.90 -24.55 -11.00
CA LYS A 129 54.52 -23.36 -10.22
C LYS A 129 53.51 -23.70 -9.13
N THR A 130 53.52 -22.89 -8.07
CA THR A 130 52.66 -23.04 -6.89
C THR A 130 51.45 -22.12 -6.98
N VAL A 131 50.25 -22.70 -6.85
CA VAL A 131 49.01 -21.94 -6.69
C VAL A 131 48.66 -21.88 -5.21
N ALA A 132 48.29 -20.72 -4.70
CA ALA A 132 47.83 -20.58 -3.32
C ALA A 132 46.49 -19.85 -3.22
N VAL A 133 45.76 -20.17 -2.17
CA VAL A 133 44.48 -19.56 -1.79
C VAL A 133 44.38 -19.56 -0.28
N ASP A 134 43.68 -18.57 0.28
CA ASP A 134 43.25 -18.60 1.66
C ASP A 134 42.25 -19.77 1.84
N PRO A 135 42.56 -20.80 2.66
CA PRO A 135 41.73 -21.98 2.78
C PRO A 135 40.37 -21.68 3.43
N SER A 136 40.19 -20.53 4.07
CA SER A 136 38.90 -20.13 4.62
C SER A 136 37.91 -19.68 3.53
N LEU A 137 38.37 -19.26 2.34
CA LEU A 137 37.54 -18.62 1.32
C LEU A 137 37.15 -19.52 0.15
N ILE A 138 37.49 -20.81 0.22
CA ILE A 138 37.15 -21.81 -0.80
C ILE A 138 36.62 -23.06 -0.12
N SER A 139 35.61 -23.71 -0.71
CA SER A 139 35.10 -24.96 -0.14
C SER A 139 36.11 -26.09 -0.29
N ALA A 140 36.04 -27.08 0.61
CA ALA A 140 36.90 -28.24 0.58
C ALA A 140 36.83 -29.00 -0.77
N SER A 141 35.63 -29.32 -1.25
CA SER A 141 35.45 -29.95 -2.57
C SER A 141 36.03 -29.12 -3.73
N ALA A 142 35.91 -27.79 -3.69
CA ALA A 142 36.45 -26.92 -4.73
C ALA A 142 37.99 -26.88 -4.70
N ALA A 143 38.59 -26.85 -3.50
CA ALA A 143 40.04 -26.89 -3.31
C ALA A 143 40.65 -28.20 -3.84
N GLU A 144 40.02 -29.34 -3.57
CA GLU A 144 40.46 -30.65 -4.06
C GLU A 144 40.42 -30.73 -5.59
N LYS A 145 39.28 -30.38 -6.20
CA LYS A 145 39.12 -30.35 -7.66
C LYS A 145 40.11 -29.40 -8.33
N LEU A 146 40.39 -28.26 -7.71
CA LEU A 146 41.37 -27.30 -8.20
C LEU A 146 42.79 -27.86 -8.11
N SER A 147 43.15 -28.47 -6.98
CA SER A 147 44.46 -29.10 -6.78
C SER A 147 44.73 -30.19 -7.82
N GLU A 148 43.76 -31.08 -8.07
CA GLU A 148 43.87 -32.10 -9.12
C GLU A 148 44.08 -31.49 -10.50
N ARG A 149 43.34 -30.42 -10.81
CA ARG A 149 43.44 -29.73 -12.10
C ARG A 149 44.81 -29.08 -12.29
N ILE A 150 45.35 -28.45 -11.26
CA ILE A 150 46.70 -27.85 -11.26
C ILE A 150 47.75 -28.93 -11.52
N GLN A 151 47.66 -30.06 -10.81
CA GLN A 151 48.60 -31.17 -10.99
C GLN A 151 48.54 -31.75 -12.40
N ARG A 152 47.34 -31.94 -12.98
CA ARG A 152 47.18 -32.40 -14.38
C ARG A 152 47.77 -31.42 -15.38
N ALA A 153 47.76 -30.12 -15.08
CA ALA A 153 48.39 -29.08 -15.90
C ALA A 153 49.91 -28.96 -15.68
N GLY A 154 50.50 -29.74 -14.78
CA GLY A 154 51.94 -29.75 -14.50
C GLY A 154 52.40 -28.73 -13.45
N GLY A 155 51.50 -28.24 -12.59
CA GLY A 155 51.85 -27.42 -11.42
C GLY A 155 52.12 -28.24 -10.15
N ALA A 156 52.61 -27.57 -9.09
CA ALA A 156 52.98 -28.22 -7.82
C ALA A 156 51.78 -28.64 -6.95
N GLY A 157 50.58 -28.13 -7.24
CA GLY A 157 49.35 -28.33 -6.47
C GLY A 157 48.82 -27.04 -5.84
N LEU A 158 47.79 -27.16 -5.01
CA LEU A 158 47.19 -26.04 -4.27
C LEU A 158 47.77 -25.95 -2.86
N LYS A 159 48.36 -24.80 -2.52
CA LYS A 159 48.91 -24.48 -1.20
C LYS A 159 47.89 -23.68 -0.38
N ALA A 160 47.55 -24.20 0.81
CA ALA A 160 46.80 -23.45 1.81
C ALA A 160 47.69 -22.36 2.42
N LEU A 161 47.24 -21.11 2.39
CA LEU A 161 47.94 -19.99 3.00
C LEU A 161 47.04 -19.35 4.05
N GLU A 162 47.38 -19.53 5.33
CA GLU A 162 46.55 -19.05 6.46
C GLU A 162 46.49 -17.52 6.53
N ASP A 163 47.58 -16.83 6.22
CA ASP A 163 47.58 -15.36 6.11
C ASP A 163 47.03 -14.94 4.74
N ASN A 164 45.93 -14.19 4.73
CA ASN A 164 45.43 -13.61 3.49
C ASN A 164 46.34 -12.48 3.01
N LEU A 165 46.95 -12.63 1.83
CA LEU A 165 47.89 -11.62 1.32
C LEU A 165 47.23 -10.28 1.01
N VAL A 166 45.94 -10.27 0.65
CA VAL A 166 45.23 -9.00 0.40
C VAL A 166 45.09 -8.19 1.69
N ASP A 167 44.91 -8.87 2.82
CA ASP A 167 44.78 -8.22 4.13
C ASP A 167 46.08 -7.49 4.51
N LEU A 168 47.23 -8.03 4.11
CA LEU A 168 48.54 -7.39 4.31
C LEU A 168 48.77 -6.20 3.35
N VAL A 169 48.16 -6.23 2.15
CA VAL A 169 48.20 -5.12 1.19
C VAL A 169 47.22 -4.01 1.59
N TRP A 170 46.10 -4.34 2.25
CA TRP A 170 45.02 -3.43 2.63
C TRP A 170 45.38 -2.58 3.85
N THR A 171 46.45 -1.78 3.73
CA THR A 171 47.06 -1.02 4.83
C THR A 171 46.24 0.20 5.28
N SER A 172 45.28 0.66 4.48
CA SER A 172 44.44 1.81 4.79
C SER A 172 43.02 1.63 4.26
N GLY A 173 42.03 2.11 5.04
CA GLY A 173 40.62 2.10 4.64
C GLY A 173 39.94 0.73 4.65
N ARG A 174 40.51 -0.29 5.30
CA ARG A 174 39.79 -1.54 5.57
C ARG A 174 38.76 -1.29 6.67
N PRO A 175 37.47 -1.60 6.46
CA PRO A 175 36.47 -1.51 7.52
C PRO A 175 36.84 -2.37 8.73
N ASP A 176 36.29 -2.10 9.90
CA ASP A 176 36.38 -3.00 11.05
C ASP A 176 35.54 -4.26 10.83
N PRO A 177 35.91 -5.41 11.44
CA PRO A 177 35.06 -6.59 11.41
C PRO A 177 33.69 -6.28 12.04
N PRO A 178 32.57 -6.76 11.46
CA PRO A 178 31.25 -6.52 12.01
C PRO A 178 31.13 -7.03 13.45
N SER A 179 30.41 -6.26 14.26
CA SER A 179 30.13 -6.59 15.66
C SER A 179 28.74 -6.09 16.06
N ASN A 180 27.77 -6.23 15.17
CA ASN A 180 26.43 -5.70 15.37
C ASN A 180 25.67 -6.54 16.43
N PRO A 181 24.65 -5.97 17.09
CA PRO A 181 23.86 -6.71 18.07
C PRO A 181 23.14 -7.92 17.45
N VAL A 182 23.06 -9.00 18.22
CA VAL A 182 22.28 -10.21 17.88
C VAL A 182 20.99 -10.19 18.69
N VAL A 183 19.89 -10.57 18.07
CA VAL A 183 18.55 -10.58 18.68
C VAL A 183 17.91 -11.96 18.60
N THR A 184 16.99 -12.23 19.52
CA THR A 184 16.17 -13.44 19.49
C THR A 184 15.00 -13.27 18.51
N LEU A 185 14.61 -14.36 17.85
CA LEU A 185 13.38 -14.44 17.07
C LEU A 185 12.35 -15.25 17.85
N SER A 186 11.24 -14.61 18.21
CA SER A 186 10.13 -15.25 18.91
C SER A 186 9.56 -16.45 18.12
N ASP A 187 9.12 -17.48 18.85
CA ASP A 187 8.44 -18.64 18.29
C ASP A 187 7.13 -18.29 17.57
N THR A 188 6.55 -17.11 17.85
CA THR A 188 5.41 -16.57 17.09
C THR A 188 5.72 -16.32 15.61
N PHE A 189 6.99 -16.09 15.27
CA PHE A 189 7.46 -15.92 13.89
C PHE A 189 8.15 -17.20 13.39
N ALA A 190 8.99 -17.82 14.23
CA ALA A 190 9.73 -19.01 13.84
C ALA A 190 8.87 -20.28 13.71
N GLY A 191 7.75 -20.36 14.43
CA GLY A 191 6.84 -21.52 14.45
C GLY A 191 7.38 -22.79 15.10
N LYS A 192 8.68 -22.84 15.43
CA LYS A 192 9.35 -23.98 16.06
C LYS A 192 10.49 -23.51 16.94
N ASP A 193 10.51 -24.00 18.18
CA ASP A 193 11.56 -23.70 19.16
C ASP A 193 12.91 -24.38 18.86
N VAL A 194 13.96 -23.88 19.50
CA VAL A 194 15.35 -24.35 19.34
C VAL A 194 15.53 -25.80 19.78
N LYS A 195 14.90 -26.23 20.89
CA LYS A 195 15.02 -27.61 21.42
C LYS A 195 14.48 -28.62 20.42
N THR A 196 13.37 -28.30 19.77
CA THR A 196 12.73 -29.12 18.75
C THR A 196 13.64 -29.21 17.53
N LYS A 197 14.17 -28.09 17.03
CA LYS A 197 15.11 -28.08 15.89
C LYS A 197 16.37 -28.92 16.17
N LEU A 198 16.98 -28.77 17.35
CA LEU A 198 18.13 -29.56 17.77
C LEU A 198 17.81 -31.06 17.89
N SER A 199 16.65 -31.41 18.42
CA SER A 199 16.18 -32.80 18.53
C SER A 199 16.00 -33.46 17.15
N GLU A 200 15.37 -32.75 16.21
CA GLU A 200 15.20 -33.22 14.84
C GLU A 200 16.54 -33.36 14.11
N LEU A 201 17.44 -32.38 14.25
CA LEU A 201 18.79 -32.45 13.70
C LEU A 201 19.56 -33.67 14.23
N ARG A 202 19.55 -33.89 15.55
CA ARG A 202 20.20 -35.07 16.17
C ARG A 202 19.63 -36.38 15.65
N ARG A 203 18.32 -36.45 15.38
CA ARG A 203 17.70 -37.63 14.77
C ARG A 203 18.20 -37.87 13.35
N GLU A 204 18.39 -36.84 12.54
CA GLU A 204 18.97 -36.98 11.19
C GLU A 204 20.45 -37.42 11.26
N LEU A 205 21.23 -36.88 12.20
CA LEU A 205 22.61 -37.29 12.42
C LEU A 205 22.72 -38.75 12.90
N ALA A 206 21.81 -39.20 13.76
CA ALA A 206 21.76 -40.57 14.26
C ALA A 206 21.51 -41.59 13.13
N LYS A 207 20.64 -41.27 12.16
CA LYS A 207 20.39 -42.13 10.97
C LYS A 207 21.66 -42.38 10.15
N LYS A 208 22.63 -41.46 10.20
CA LYS A 208 23.91 -41.54 9.50
C LYS A 208 25.06 -42.03 10.37
N SER A 209 24.78 -42.38 11.64
CA SER A 209 25.83 -42.74 12.62
C SER A 209 26.96 -41.70 12.73
N SER A 210 26.61 -40.41 12.57
CA SER A 210 27.55 -39.30 12.62
C SER A 210 27.90 -38.92 14.06
N LEU A 211 29.14 -38.49 14.28
CA LEU A 211 29.63 -37.98 15.57
C LEU A 211 29.10 -36.56 15.88
N GLY A 212 28.63 -35.84 14.87
CA GLY A 212 28.14 -34.47 15.02
C GLY A 212 28.25 -33.68 13.71
N LEU A 213 27.59 -32.53 13.68
CA LEU A 213 27.59 -31.58 12.56
C LEU A 213 28.33 -30.30 12.96
N ILE A 214 29.23 -29.85 12.09
CA ILE A 214 29.85 -28.54 12.16
C ILE A 214 29.08 -27.65 11.17
N VAL A 215 28.45 -26.61 11.69
CA VAL A 215 27.62 -25.67 10.93
C VAL A 215 28.45 -24.43 10.64
N SER A 216 28.63 -24.12 9.36
CA SER A 216 29.39 -22.96 8.89
C SER A 216 28.54 -21.86 8.29
N GLU A 217 27.38 -22.18 7.75
CA GLU A 217 26.54 -21.24 7.04
C GLU A 217 25.76 -20.37 8.03
N LEU A 218 25.86 -19.04 7.89
CA LEU A 218 25.34 -18.10 8.89
C LEU A 218 23.80 -18.15 9.01
N ASP A 219 23.12 -18.37 7.89
CA ASP A 219 21.66 -18.55 7.85
C ASP A 219 21.22 -19.85 8.54
N GLU A 220 22.03 -20.91 8.47
CA GLU A 220 21.77 -22.15 9.21
C GLU A 220 21.95 -21.97 10.72
N VAL A 221 23.00 -21.26 11.16
CA VAL A 221 23.19 -20.94 12.58
C VAL A 221 22.04 -20.07 13.10
N ALA A 222 21.69 -19.00 12.38
CA ALA A 222 20.58 -18.11 12.70
C ALA A 222 19.24 -18.86 12.80
N TRP A 223 18.95 -19.74 11.82
CA TRP A 223 17.72 -20.54 11.83
C TRP A 223 17.68 -21.56 12.97
N LEU A 224 18.78 -22.27 13.23
CA LEU A 224 18.83 -23.35 14.21
C LEU A 224 18.57 -22.84 15.64
N PHE A 225 19.10 -21.67 15.97
CA PHE A 225 19.01 -21.10 17.32
C PHE A 225 17.94 -20.02 17.49
N ASN A 226 17.10 -19.77 16.47
CA ASN A 226 16.12 -18.67 16.46
C ASN A 226 16.79 -17.32 16.80
N LEU A 227 17.93 -17.04 16.17
CA LEU A 227 18.67 -15.79 16.34
C LEU A 227 18.75 -15.05 15.01
N ARG A 228 18.90 -13.72 15.07
CA ARG A 228 19.09 -12.84 13.92
C ARG A 228 20.15 -11.80 14.24
N GLY A 229 20.84 -11.34 13.19
CA GLY A 229 21.88 -10.32 13.29
C GLY A 229 21.77 -9.32 12.16
N SER A 230 22.81 -8.51 11.99
CA SER A 230 22.92 -7.53 10.90
C SER A 230 24.37 -7.33 10.47
N ASP A 231 25.22 -8.33 10.64
CA ASP A 231 26.65 -8.22 10.30
C ASP A 231 26.90 -8.14 8.79
N ILE A 232 25.99 -8.72 7.99
CA ILE A 232 26.01 -8.66 6.54
C ILE A 232 24.86 -7.75 6.08
N PRO A 233 25.12 -6.73 5.23
CA PRO A 233 24.06 -5.91 4.68
C PRO A 233 22.95 -6.75 4.06
N TYR A 234 21.70 -6.41 4.37
CA TYR A 234 20.47 -7.03 3.86
C TYR A 234 20.15 -8.46 4.33
N ASN A 235 21.15 -9.20 4.81
CA ASN A 235 20.99 -10.55 5.33
C ASN A 235 20.98 -10.52 6.87
N PRO A 236 19.88 -10.92 7.53
CA PRO A 236 19.72 -10.79 8.98
C PRO A 236 20.47 -11.89 9.76
N VAL A 237 21.78 -12.00 9.50
CA VAL A 237 22.70 -13.02 10.04
C VAL A 237 23.86 -12.36 10.79
N PHE A 238 24.62 -13.17 11.53
CA PHE A 238 25.77 -12.73 12.33
C PHE A 238 26.91 -13.73 12.23
N TYR A 239 28.16 -13.25 12.24
CA TYR A 239 29.35 -14.09 12.08
C TYR A 239 29.44 -15.12 13.21
N SER A 240 29.21 -16.38 12.86
CA SER A 240 29.14 -17.48 13.81
C SER A 240 29.38 -18.85 13.20
N TYR A 241 29.84 -19.79 14.02
CA TYR A 241 29.82 -21.23 13.72
C TYR A 241 29.00 -21.96 14.79
N ALA A 242 28.64 -23.21 14.53
CA ALA A 242 28.11 -24.09 15.55
C ALA A 242 28.66 -25.51 15.45
N ILE A 243 28.70 -26.22 16.57
CA ILE A 243 28.94 -27.66 16.62
C ILE A 243 27.78 -28.31 17.37
N VAL A 244 27.12 -29.27 16.72
CA VAL A 244 26.04 -30.06 17.32
C VAL A 244 26.46 -31.51 17.37
N THR A 245 26.59 -32.05 18.59
CA THR A 245 26.82 -33.48 18.85
C THR A 245 25.53 -34.14 19.33
N PRO A 246 25.49 -35.48 19.50
CA PRO A 246 24.34 -36.17 20.07
C PRO A 246 23.88 -35.63 21.43
N ASP A 247 24.81 -35.05 22.20
CA ASP A 247 24.64 -34.66 23.59
C ASP A 247 24.89 -33.18 23.88
N SER A 248 25.54 -32.43 22.98
CA SER A 248 25.89 -31.03 23.19
C SER A 248 25.56 -30.14 21.98
N ALA A 249 25.45 -28.84 22.22
CA ALA A 249 25.34 -27.82 21.19
C ALA A 249 26.21 -26.63 21.60
N LEU A 250 27.11 -26.23 20.72
CA LEU A 250 28.05 -25.12 20.90
C LEU A 250 27.80 -24.08 19.82
N ILE A 251 27.81 -22.80 20.19
CA ILE A 251 27.81 -21.68 19.26
C ILE A 251 29.10 -20.87 19.44
N TYR A 252 29.76 -20.57 18.33
CA TYR A 252 30.99 -19.79 18.27
C TYR A 252 30.64 -18.44 17.67
N ALA A 253 30.45 -17.42 18.50
CA ALA A 253 30.04 -16.10 18.03
C ALA A 253 31.20 -15.11 18.12
N GLY A 254 31.20 -14.12 17.22
CA GLY A 254 32.16 -13.02 17.20
C GLY A 254 32.11 -12.13 18.45
N LYS A 255 32.86 -11.03 18.44
CA LYS A 255 32.81 -10.00 19.51
C LYS A 255 31.49 -9.22 19.57
N GLY A 256 30.52 -9.53 18.70
CA GLY A 256 29.19 -8.94 18.74
C GLY A 256 28.56 -9.16 20.12
N ASP A 257 27.88 -8.13 20.62
CA ASP A 257 27.19 -8.22 21.89
C ASP A 257 25.98 -9.16 21.72
N LEU A 258 26.15 -10.44 22.10
CA LEU A 258 25.02 -11.33 22.28
C LEU A 258 24.05 -10.76 23.34
N GLY A 259 24.54 -9.92 24.25
CA GLY A 259 23.73 -9.33 25.29
C GLY A 259 23.19 -10.37 26.29
N PRO A 260 22.54 -9.92 27.37
CA PRO A 260 21.98 -10.80 28.38
C PRO A 260 20.81 -11.64 27.86
N GLU A 261 19.98 -11.09 26.96
CA GLU A 261 18.79 -11.77 26.43
C GLU A 261 19.15 -13.00 25.59
N VAL A 262 20.03 -12.85 24.58
CA VAL A 262 20.46 -14.00 23.76
C VAL A 262 21.23 -15.01 24.60
N SER A 263 22.06 -14.54 25.54
CA SER A 263 22.79 -15.44 26.45
C SER A 263 21.84 -16.30 27.28
N SER A 264 20.80 -15.69 27.86
CA SER A 264 19.75 -16.42 28.59
C SER A 264 18.94 -17.35 27.69
N HIS A 265 18.60 -16.92 26.47
CA HIS A 265 17.90 -17.76 25.49
C HIS A 265 18.71 -19.01 25.12
N LEU A 266 20.00 -18.85 24.84
CA LEU A 266 20.90 -19.97 24.51
C LEU A 266 21.09 -20.91 25.70
N GLU A 267 21.30 -20.38 26.91
CA GLU A 267 21.42 -21.16 28.13
C GLU A 267 20.15 -21.97 28.42
N ALA A 268 18.97 -21.34 28.31
CA ALA A 268 17.68 -22.01 28.50
C ALA A 268 17.42 -23.14 27.49
N ASN A 269 18.12 -23.12 26.35
CA ASN A 269 18.08 -24.13 25.31
C ASN A 269 19.27 -25.12 25.37
N GLY A 270 20.13 -25.03 26.38
CA GLY A 270 21.26 -25.94 26.57
C GLY A 270 22.40 -25.73 25.57
N VAL A 271 22.56 -24.51 25.05
CA VAL A 271 23.60 -24.14 24.09
C VAL A 271 24.72 -23.40 24.80
N THR A 272 25.95 -23.86 24.62
CA THR A 272 27.13 -23.21 25.23
C THR A 272 27.76 -22.23 24.24
N ILE A 273 28.09 -21.03 24.72
CA ILE A 273 28.74 -19.98 23.93
C ILE A 273 30.26 -20.12 24.04
N LYS A 274 30.95 -20.05 22.90
CA LYS A 274 32.41 -20.02 22.80
C LYS A 274 32.90 -18.86 21.92
N PRO A 275 34.15 -18.39 22.07
CA PRO A 275 34.72 -17.39 21.17
C PRO A 275 34.83 -17.88 19.73
N TYR A 276 34.49 -17.02 18.76
CA TYR A 276 34.57 -17.31 17.31
C TYR A 276 35.87 -17.99 16.86
N ALA A 277 37.03 -17.51 17.35
CA ALA A 277 38.35 -18.00 16.95
C ALA A 277 38.69 -19.41 17.46
N GLU A 278 37.93 -19.96 18.42
CA GLU A 278 38.21 -21.29 19.00
C GLU A 278 37.72 -22.44 18.12
N ILE A 279 36.91 -22.18 17.08
CA ILE A 279 36.29 -23.22 16.24
C ILE A 279 37.31 -24.22 15.68
N LEU A 280 38.41 -23.74 15.09
CA LEU A 280 39.42 -24.61 14.48
C LEU A 280 40.17 -25.44 15.53
N THR A 281 40.41 -24.87 16.71
CA THR A 281 41.07 -25.55 17.83
C THR A 281 40.19 -26.67 18.39
N ASP A 282 38.89 -26.40 18.53
CA ASP A 282 37.93 -27.39 19.02
C ASP A 282 37.72 -28.53 18.02
N ILE A 283 37.67 -28.23 16.72
CA ILE A 283 37.62 -29.25 15.66
C ILE A 283 38.84 -30.16 15.73
N LYS A 284 40.06 -29.60 15.88
CA LYS A 284 41.29 -30.39 16.08
C LYS A 284 41.14 -31.34 17.27
N GLY A 285 40.72 -30.81 18.41
CA GLY A 285 40.51 -31.62 19.62
C GLY A 285 39.43 -32.69 19.48
N LEU A 286 38.35 -32.41 18.74
CA LEU A 286 37.30 -33.39 18.44
C LEU A 286 37.82 -34.52 17.53
N SER A 287 38.60 -34.17 16.51
CA SER A 287 39.21 -35.14 15.60
C SER A 287 40.17 -36.07 16.33
N GLU A 288 41.04 -35.54 17.19
CA GLU A 288 41.97 -36.33 18.01
C GLU A 288 41.24 -37.31 18.93
N ARG A 289 40.17 -36.86 19.60
CA ARG A 289 39.34 -37.73 20.45
C ARG A 289 38.62 -38.81 19.65
N ALA A 290 38.13 -38.49 18.45
CA ALA A 290 37.50 -39.47 17.57
C ALA A 290 38.50 -40.56 17.14
N LYS A 291 39.71 -40.18 16.72
CA LYS A 291 40.78 -41.11 16.36
C LYS A 291 41.19 -42.03 17.52
N GLN A 292 41.16 -41.54 18.76
CA GLN A 292 41.44 -42.36 19.95
C GLN A 292 40.35 -43.40 20.25
N ASN A 293 39.10 -43.10 19.88
CA ASN A 293 37.92 -43.92 20.16
C ASN A 293 37.53 -44.83 18.97
N GLU A 294 38.31 -44.87 17.89
CA GLU A 294 38.01 -45.73 16.74
C GLU A 294 38.03 -47.23 17.14
N PRO A 295 37.01 -48.01 16.72
CA PRO A 295 36.96 -49.44 17.03
C PRO A 295 38.10 -50.20 16.34
N ARG A 296 38.90 -50.94 17.13
CA ARG A 296 40.07 -51.71 16.67
C ARG A 296 39.76 -52.87 15.70
N ALA A 297 38.49 -53.16 15.40
CA ALA A 297 38.09 -54.30 14.57
C ALA A 297 36.84 -54.02 13.71
N GLY A 298 37.03 -53.81 12.40
CA GLY A 298 36.05 -54.08 11.34
C GLY A 298 34.79 -53.21 11.23
N GLY A 299 34.53 -52.30 12.16
CA GLY A 299 33.43 -51.32 12.04
C GLY A 299 33.82 -50.13 11.16
N GLN A 300 32.86 -49.56 10.42
CA GLN A 300 33.11 -48.27 9.77
C GLN A 300 33.32 -47.19 10.85
N PRO A 301 34.38 -46.35 10.75
CA PRO A 301 34.61 -45.28 11.71
C PRO A 301 33.49 -44.23 11.58
N SER A 302 32.89 -43.85 12.71
CA SER A 302 31.93 -42.74 12.75
C SER A 302 32.65 -41.43 12.45
N GLN A 303 32.06 -40.60 11.59
CA GLN A 303 32.65 -39.35 11.12
C GLN A 303 31.81 -38.15 11.57
N PHE A 304 32.47 -37.01 11.78
CA PHE A 304 31.81 -35.71 11.82
C PHE A 304 31.35 -35.33 10.42
N VAL A 305 30.37 -34.44 10.34
CA VAL A 305 29.86 -33.92 9.07
C VAL A 305 30.17 -32.43 8.98
N ILE A 306 30.59 -32.00 7.79
CA ILE A 306 30.62 -30.60 7.36
C ILE A 306 29.74 -30.44 6.11
N SER A 307 29.23 -29.23 5.91
CA SER A 307 28.54 -28.88 4.67
C SER A 307 29.47 -29.03 3.45
N ASN A 308 28.92 -29.38 2.29
CA ASN A 308 29.66 -29.38 1.02
C ASN A 308 30.06 -27.97 0.53
N LYS A 309 29.60 -26.91 1.21
CA LYS A 309 30.07 -25.53 1.04
C LYS A 309 31.05 -25.09 2.13
N ALA A 310 31.27 -25.90 3.16
CA ALA A 310 32.17 -25.59 4.25
C ALA A 310 33.59 -25.31 3.73
N SER A 311 34.26 -24.34 4.34
CA SER A 311 35.58 -23.92 3.92
C SER A 311 36.61 -25.03 4.05
N TRP A 312 37.62 -25.00 3.18
CA TRP A 312 38.73 -25.95 3.20
C TRP A 312 39.48 -25.89 4.54
N ALA A 313 39.54 -24.73 5.19
CA ALA A 313 40.10 -24.54 6.53
C ALA A 313 39.42 -25.44 7.58
N LEU A 314 38.10 -25.59 7.55
CA LEU A 314 37.38 -26.48 8.47
C LEU A 314 37.77 -27.93 8.25
N LYS A 315 37.89 -28.37 6.99
CA LYS A 315 38.35 -29.74 6.67
C LYS A 315 39.80 -29.96 7.11
N LEU A 316 40.70 -29.00 6.85
CA LEU A 316 42.10 -29.07 7.27
C LEU A 316 42.26 -29.14 8.79
N ALA A 317 41.35 -28.54 9.56
CA ALA A 317 41.36 -28.62 11.02
C ALA A 317 41.17 -30.05 11.56
N PHE A 318 40.60 -30.98 10.80
CA PHE A 318 40.56 -32.40 11.20
C PHE A 318 41.90 -33.14 10.98
N GLY A 319 42.87 -32.50 10.30
CA GLY A 319 44.17 -33.07 9.98
C GLY A 319 44.12 -34.20 8.93
N GLU A 320 45.30 -34.70 8.55
CA GLU A 320 45.39 -35.85 7.63
C GLU A 320 44.69 -37.09 8.20
N GLY A 321 43.93 -37.79 7.35
CA GLY A 321 43.09 -38.91 7.77
C GLY A 321 41.98 -38.52 8.76
N GLY A 322 41.56 -37.25 8.77
CA GLY A 322 40.51 -36.74 9.64
C GLY A 322 39.16 -37.46 9.47
N CYS A 323 38.49 -37.74 10.58
CA CYS A 323 37.16 -38.38 10.61
C CYS A 323 36.04 -37.38 10.23
N VAL A 324 36.02 -36.90 8.99
CA VAL A 324 35.03 -35.93 8.49
C VAL A 324 34.49 -36.32 7.11
N GLU A 325 33.18 -36.17 6.93
CA GLU A 325 32.46 -36.36 5.67
C GLU A 325 31.85 -35.02 5.19
N GLU A 326 31.95 -34.73 3.89
CA GLU A 326 31.27 -33.61 3.25
C GLU A 326 29.90 -34.07 2.72
N MET A 327 28.83 -33.37 3.13
CA MET A 327 27.49 -33.59 2.57
C MET A 327 26.66 -32.31 2.61
N ARG A 328 25.55 -32.27 1.87
CA ARG A 328 24.59 -31.17 1.99
C ARG A 328 24.02 -31.12 3.41
N SER A 329 24.04 -29.95 4.05
CA SER A 329 23.59 -29.81 5.43
C SER A 329 22.13 -30.23 5.61
N PRO A 330 21.80 -31.05 6.64
CA PRO A 330 20.41 -31.36 6.96
C PRO A 330 19.62 -30.13 7.44
N ILE A 331 20.30 -29.08 7.91
CA ILE A 331 19.64 -27.81 8.29
C ILE A 331 19.19 -27.08 7.02
N CYS A 332 20.02 -27.07 5.96
CA CYS A 332 19.67 -26.53 4.64
C CYS A 332 18.38 -27.14 4.11
N ASP A 333 18.27 -28.47 4.14
CA ASP A 333 17.08 -29.19 3.68
C ASP A 333 15.85 -28.91 4.59
N ALA A 334 16.05 -28.81 5.90
CA ALA A 334 14.97 -28.57 6.85
C ALA A 334 14.37 -27.15 6.73
N LYS A 335 15.21 -26.10 6.66
CA LYS A 335 14.75 -24.71 6.59
C LYS A 335 14.17 -24.32 5.23
N ALA A 336 14.54 -25.05 4.16
CA ALA A 336 13.96 -24.86 2.84
C ALA A 336 12.45 -25.16 2.81
N ILE A 337 11.95 -26.00 3.72
CA ILE A 337 10.52 -26.34 3.89
C ILE A 337 9.95 -25.53 5.05
N LYS A 338 9.24 -24.45 4.73
CA LYS A 338 8.67 -23.55 5.74
C LYS A 338 7.51 -24.22 6.45
N ASN A 339 7.45 -24.04 7.76
CA ASN A 339 6.32 -24.49 8.56
C ASN A 339 5.10 -23.56 8.40
N ALA A 340 3.94 -23.95 8.94
CA ALA A 340 2.70 -23.19 8.76
C ALA A 340 2.79 -21.73 9.24
N THR A 341 3.51 -21.46 10.33
CA THR A 341 3.72 -20.10 10.85
C THR A 341 4.58 -19.27 9.90
N GLU A 342 5.71 -19.83 9.45
CA GLU A 342 6.59 -19.16 8.48
C GLU A 342 5.85 -18.87 7.16
N MET A 343 5.02 -19.82 6.68
CA MET A 343 4.23 -19.64 5.47
C MET A 343 3.18 -18.53 5.62
N GLU A 344 2.52 -18.45 6.78
CA GLU A 344 1.54 -17.38 7.03
C GLU A 344 2.22 -16.01 7.19
N GLY A 345 3.38 -15.96 7.84
CA GLY A 345 4.21 -14.76 7.91
C GLY A 345 4.61 -14.26 6.53
N MET A 346 5.05 -15.16 5.65
CA MET A 346 5.34 -14.84 4.25
C MET A 346 4.11 -14.31 3.51
N ARG A 347 2.91 -14.88 3.69
CA ARG A 347 1.68 -14.31 3.09
C ARG A 347 1.40 -12.90 3.60
N ALA A 348 1.49 -12.69 4.91
CA ALA A 348 1.19 -11.42 5.54
C ALA A 348 2.18 -10.33 5.10
N CYS A 349 3.48 -10.63 5.07
CA CYS A 349 4.50 -9.65 4.71
C CYS A 349 4.39 -9.19 3.26
N HIS A 350 4.04 -10.09 2.34
CA HIS A 350 3.85 -9.72 0.94
C HIS A 350 2.61 -8.86 0.68
N VAL A 351 1.59 -8.91 1.55
CA VAL A 351 0.47 -7.95 1.49
C VAL A 351 0.95 -6.56 1.88
N ARG A 352 1.71 -6.43 2.98
CA ARG A 352 2.23 -5.13 3.44
C ARG A 352 3.24 -4.54 2.46
N ASP A 353 4.14 -5.37 1.94
CA ASP A 353 5.10 -4.96 0.92
C ASP A 353 4.40 -4.57 -0.39
N GLY A 354 3.34 -5.30 -0.75
CA GLY A 354 2.46 -4.95 -1.87
C GLY A 354 1.82 -3.58 -1.73
N VAL A 355 1.33 -3.23 -0.53
CA VAL A 355 0.81 -1.88 -0.24
C VAL A 355 1.89 -0.81 -0.42
N ALA A 356 3.10 -1.03 0.09
CA ALA A 356 4.22 -0.08 -0.06
C ALA A 356 4.61 0.13 -1.53
N LEU A 357 4.70 -0.95 -2.33
CA LEU A 357 5.01 -0.89 -3.75
C LEU A 357 3.89 -0.21 -4.57
N ILE A 358 2.62 -0.48 -4.27
CA ILE A 358 1.49 0.18 -4.93
C ILE A 358 1.48 1.68 -4.61
N GLU A 359 1.70 2.07 -3.35
CA GLU A 359 1.84 3.48 -2.97
C GLU A 359 3.02 4.14 -3.66
N PHE A 360 4.16 3.43 -3.75
CA PHE A 360 5.34 3.90 -4.44
C PHE A 360 5.10 4.13 -5.93
N PHE A 361 4.53 3.17 -6.67
CA PHE A 361 4.30 3.32 -8.10
C PHE A 361 3.26 4.40 -8.41
N ALA A 362 2.22 4.53 -7.58
CA ALA A 362 1.24 5.61 -7.71
C ALA A 362 1.90 6.98 -7.44
N TRP A 363 2.76 7.08 -6.42
CA TRP A 363 3.52 8.29 -6.14
C TRP A 363 4.49 8.63 -7.27
N LEU A 364 5.21 7.63 -7.80
CA LEU A 364 6.21 7.82 -8.85
C LEU A 364 5.54 8.30 -10.14
N GLU A 365 4.40 7.69 -10.52
CA GLU A 365 3.61 8.14 -11.66
C GLU A 365 3.10 9.58 -11.49
N ASP A 366 2.57 9.94 -10.32
CA ASP A 366 2.14 11.32 -10.01
C ASP A 366 3.32 12.31 -10.13
N GLN A 367 4.47 11.99 -9.53
CA GLN A 367 5.63 12.87 -9.58
C GLN A 367 6.15 13.07 -11.00
N LEU A 368 6.31 12.00 -11.77
CA LEU A 368 6.90 12.09 -13.11
C LEU A 368 5.93 12.67 -14.14
N VAL A 369 4.64 12.29 -14.08
CA VAL A 369 3.66 12.62 -15.13
C VAL A 369 2.85 13.87 -14.79
N VAL A 370 2.35 13.99 -13.56
CA VAL A 370 1.46 15.07 -13.14
C VAL A 370 2.26 16.28 -12.68
N GLN A 371 3.15 16.09 -11.70
CA GLN A 371 3.98 17.16 -11.13
C GLN A 371 5.16 17.54 -12.03
N LYS A 372 5.57 16.62 -12.93
CA LYS A 372 6.75 16.76 -13.80
C LYS A 372 8.02 17.03 -13.00
N THR A 373 8.13 16.41 -11.83
CA THR A 373 9.29 16.47 -10.95
C THR A 373 10.45 15.69 -11.57
N THR A 374 11.64 16.27 -11.54
CA THR A 374 12.88 15.57 -11.90
C THR A 374 13.31 14.67 -10.74
N LEU A 375 13.32 13.36 -10.95
CA LEU A 375 13.78 12.37 -9.98
C LEU A 375 14.85 11.49 -10.62
N ASP A 376 15.88 11.16 -9.86
CA ASP A 376 16.86 10.14 -10.26
C ASP A 376 16.50 8.77 -9.67
N GLU A 377 17.16 7.73 -10.19
CA GLU A 377 16.95 6.33 -9.78
C GLU A 377 17.17 6.12 -8.28
N VAL A 378 18.16 6.81 -7.68
CA VAL A 378 18.42 6.70 -6.23
C VAL A 378 17.29 7.32 -5.43
N ALA A 379 16.81 8.52 -5.80
CA ALA A 379 15.71 9.18 -5.11
C ALA A 379 14.42 8.34 -5.15
N ALA A 380 14.17 7.63 -6.25
CA ALA A 380 13.06 6.69 -6.33
C ALA A 380 13.27 5.47 -5.40
N ALA A 381 14.46 4.87 -5.39
CA ALA A 381 14.80 3.78 -4.47
C ALA A 381 14.66 4.18 -2.99
N ASP A 382 15.18 5.36 -2.62
CA ASP A 382 15.06 5.92 -1.27
C ASP A 382 13.59 6.07 -0.87
N LYS A 383 12.75 6.57 -1.80
CA LYS A 383 11.33 6.76 -1.52
C LYS A 383 10.62 5.43 -1.28
N LEU A 384 10.95 4.40 -2.04
CA LEU A 384 10.39 3.06 -1.81
C LEU A 384 10.79 2.51 -0.44
N GLN A 385 12.06 2.68 -0.04
CA GLN A 385 12.50 2.29 1.30
C GLN A 385 11.72 3.05 2.38
N GLU A 386 11.56 4.37 2.26
CA GLU A 386 10.77 5.18 3.20
C GLU A 386 9.32 4.65 3.36
N LEU A 387 8.71 4.17 2.28
CA LEU A 387 7.37 3.61 2.30
C LEU A 387 7.31 2.23 2.96
N ARG A 388 8.36 1.42 2.81
CA ARG A 388 8.53 0.12 3.48
C ARG A 388 8.79 0.27 4.98
N GLU A 389 9.58 1.26 5.38
CA GLU A 389 9.87 1.56 6.79
C GLU A 389 8.61 1.86 7.62
N ARG A 390 7.53 2.32 6.97
CA ARG A 390 6.23 2.56 7.60
C ARG A 390 5.42 1.28 7.84
N GLN A 391 5.79 0.17 7.20
CA GLN A 391 5.06 -1.08 7.31
C GLN A 391 5.39 -1.80 8.62
N GLN A 392 4.37 -2.46 9.19
CA GLN A 392 4.56 -3.23 10.42
C GLN A 392 5.61 -4.33 10.24
N ASN A 393 6.43 -4.52 11.28
CA ASN A 393 7.50 -5.52 11.36
C ASN A 393 8.66 -5.33 10.37
N PHE A 394 8.76 -4.20 9.67
CA PHE A 394 9.89 -3.91 8.80
C PHE A 394 11.20 -3.88 9.60
N VAL A 395 12.25 -4.49 9.04
CA VAL A 395 13.59 -4.55 9.63
C VAL A 395 14.62 -3.83 8.75
N GLY A 396 14.54 -4.03 7.44
CA GLY A 396 15.50 -3.49 6.48
C GLY A 396 15.20 -3.98 5.06
N LEU A 397 16.00 -3.57 4.09
CA LEU A 397 15.91 -4.13 2.73
C LEU A 397 16.49 -5.55 2.69
N SER A 398 15.99 -6.41 1.79
CA SER A 398 16.52 -7.77 1.59
C SER A 398 17.65 -7.84 0.55
N PHE A 399 17.83 -6.76 -0.22
CA PHE A 399 18.99 -6.48 -1.08
C PHE A 399 18.97 -5.00 -1.50
N ASN A 400 20.04 -4.52 -2.16
CA ASN A 400 20.06 -3.15 -2.68
C ASN A 400 19.03 -2.98 -3.82
N THR A 401 18.13 -2.02 -3.70
CA THR A 401 17.07 -1.80 -4.70
C THR A 401 17.66 -1.46 -6.06
N ILE A 402 17.27 -2.22 -7.09
CA ILE A 402 17.56 -1.97 -8.49
C ILE A 402 16.45 -1.06 -9.01
N SER A 403 16.71 0.24 -9.01
CA SER A 403 15.88 1.25 -9.69
C SER A 403 16.59 1.66 -10.97
N SER A 404 15.97 1.42 -12.12
CA SER A 404 16.64 1.57 -13.41
C SER A 404 15.70 2.10 -14.49
N THR A 405 16.17 3.08 -15.27
CA THR A 405 15.44 3.65 -16.41
C THR A 405 16.18 3.41 -17.73
N GLY A 406 15.43 3.20 -18.81
CA GLY A 406 15.96 3.02 -20.17
C GLY A 406 17.05 1.95 -20.22
N SER A 407 18.22 2.29 -20.76
CA SER A 407 19.33 1.34 -20.96
C SER A 407 19.87 0.73 -19.67
N ASN A 408 19.69 1.40 -18.53
CA ASN A 408 20.13 0.84 -17.25
C ASN A 408 19.30 -0.40 -16.87
N ALA A 409 18.04 -0.47 -17.31
CA ALA A 409 17.19 -1.64 -17.07
C ALA A 409 17.68 -2.90 -17.81
N ALA A 410 18.52 -2.75 -18.86
CA ALA A 410 19.17 -3.87 -19.53
C ALA A 410 20.32 -4.47 -18.71
N VAL A 411 20.83 -3.75 -17.70
CA VAL A 411 21.90 -4.24 -16.81
C VAL A 411 21.26 -5.01 -15.65
N ILE A 412 21.32 -6.34 -15.73
CA ILE A 412 20.57 -7.28 -14.88
C ILE A 412 20.68 -6.93 -13.37
N HIS A 413 21.89 -6.68 -12.87
CA HIS A 413 22.18 -6.31 -11.48
C HIS A 413 22.67 -4.85 -11.36
N TYR A 414 21.96 -3.92 -11.99
CA TYR A 414 22.25 -2.49 -11.87
C TYR A 414 22.01 -1.97 -10.44
N GLY A 415 23.04 -1.39 -9.82
CA GLY A 415 22.91 -0.69 -8.55
C GLY A 415 23.09 0.81 -8.75
N PRO A 416 22.02 1.64 -8.69
CA PRO A 416 22.16 3.08 -8.88
C PRO A 416 23.01 3.68 -7.76
N LYS A 417 23.97 4.52 -8.12
CA LYS A 417 24.87 5.22 -7.18
C LYS A 417 24.56 6.71 -7.19
N ARG A 418 24.44 7.32 -6.01
CA ARG A 418 24.08 8.73 -5.88
C ARG A 418 25.12 9.60 -6.58
N GLY A 419 24.68 10.47 -7.48
CA GLY A 419 25.55 11.32 -8.30
C GLY A 419 26.10 10.66 -9.56
N GLU A 420 25.90 9.34 -9.73
CA GLU A 420 26.33 8.53 -10.88
C GLU A 420 25.17 7.69 -11.45
N CYS A 421 23.93 8.15 -11.28
CA CYS A 421 22.70 7.48 -11.72
C CYS A 421 21.93 8.35 -12.71
N SER A 422 21.03 7.73 -13.47
CA SER A 422 20.22 8.44 -14.47
C SER A 422 19.03 9.15 -13.82
N VAL A 423 18.63 10.28 -14.42
CA VAL A 423 17.32 10.88 -14.19
C VAL A 423 16.28 9.98 -14.85
N ILE A 424 15.19 9.68 -14.14
CA ILE A 424 14.13 8.81 -14.62
C ILE A 424 13.42 9.48 -15.80
N ASP A 425 13.44 8.82 -16.96
CA ASP A 425 12.72 9.27 -18.15
C ASP A 425 11.32 8.62 -18.17
N PRO A 426 10.23 9.40 -18.04
CA PRO A 426 8.88 8.85 -18.09
C PRO A 426 8.50 8.27 -19.46
N THR A 427 9.26 8.58 -20.51
CA THR A 427 9.05 8.07 -21.87
C THR A 427 9.85 6.81 -22.19
N ALA A 428 10.61 6.29 -21.22
CA ALA A 428 11.34 5.04 -21.32
C ALA A 428 10.80 4.01 -20.31
N ILE A 429 11.22 2.75 -20.48
CA ILE A 429 11.00 1.72 -19.47
C ILE A 429 11.62 2.11 -18.12
N TYR A 430 10.90 1.81 -17.05
CA TYR A 430 11.38 1.85 -15.68
C TYR A 430 11.25 0.45 -15.05
N LEU A 431 12.36 -0.13 -14.64
CA LEU A 431 12.41 -1.41 -13.93
C LEU A 431 12.79 -1.17 -12.48
N CYS A 432 11.96 -1.69 -11.58
CA CYS A 432 12.15 -1.65 -10.13
C CYS A 432 12.16 -3.07 -9.58
N ASP A 433 13.32 -3.54 -9.16
CA ASP A 433 13.50 -4.79 -8.44
C ASP A 433 13.98 -4.51 -7.01
N SER A 434 13.21 -5.00 -6.03
CA SER A 434 13.36 -4.59 -4.66
C SER A 434 12.65 -5.53 -3.68
N GLY A 435 13.20 -5.66 -2.48
CA GLY A 435 12.60 -6.46 -1.41
C GLY A 435 12.94 -5.96 -0.01
N ALA A 436 12.27 -6.53 0.99
CA ALA A 436 12.45 -6.18 2.38
C ALA A 436 12.49 -7.40 3.32
N GLN A 437 13.21 -7.22 4.42
CA GLN A 437 13.19 -8.07 5.59
C GLN A 437 12.09 -7.60 6.54
N TYR A 438 11.20 -8.51 6.90
CA TYR A 438 10.22 -8.36 7.97
C TYR A 438 10.46 -9.43 9.04
N LEU A 439 10.06 -9.19 10.29
CA LEU A 439 10.19 -10.20 11.36
C LEU A 439 9.51 -11.54 11.02
N ASP A 440 8.48 -11.50 10.18
CA ASP A 440 7.64 -12.62 9.76
C ASP A 440 7.96 -13.13 8.33
N GLY A 441 8.94 -12.58 7.61
CA GLY A 441 9.30 -13.08 6.28
C GLY A 441 10.22 -12.17 5.48
N THR A 442 10.64 -12.65 4.30
CA THR A 442 11.50 -11.91 3.35
C THR A 442 10.73 -11.72 2.05
N THR A 443 10.77 -10.52 1.47
CA THR A 443 10.15 -10.25 0.17
C THR A 443 11.19 -10.04 -0.92
N ASP A 444 10.78 -10.35 -2.14
CA ASP A 444 11.51 -10.09 -3.38
C ASP A 444 10.49 -9.85 -4.49
N THR A 445 10.60 -8.74 -5.22
CA THR A 445 9.60 -8.33 -6.22
C THR A 445 10.17 -7.34 -7.22
N THR A 446 10.20 -7.79 -8.47
CA THR A 446 10.42 -6.95 -9.64
C THR A 446 9.12 -6.57 -10.38
N ARG A 447 8.98 -5.29 -10.71
CA ARG A 447 8.02 -4.79 -11.72
C ARG A 447 8.71 -3.90 -12.75
N THR A 448 8.32 -4.07 -14.01
CA THR A 448 8.66 -3.16 -15.10
C THR A 448 7.44 -2.34 -15.50
N LEU A 449 7.61 -1.03 -15.62
CA LEU A 449 6.58 -0.03 -15.92
C LEU A 449 6.99 0.85 -17.10
N HIS A 450 6.02 1.58 -17.63
CA HIS A 450 6.22 2.63 -18.61
C HIS A 450 5.18 3.73 -18.37
N PHE A 451 5.62 4.98 -18.16
CA PHE A 451 4.75 6.09 -17.76
C PHE A 451 4.24 6.92 -18.96
N GLY A 452 4.83 6.75 -20.14
CA GLY A 452 4.41 7.33 -21.42
C GLY A 452 3.80 6.31 -22.38
N GLN A 453 4.13 6.42 -23.67
CA GLN A 453 3.74 5.45 -24.71
C GLN A 453 4.90 4.48 -25.01
N PRO A 454 4.80 3.19 -24.66
CA PRO A 454 5.83 2.21 -24.97
C PRO A 454 5.85 1.87 -26.46
N THR A 455 7.02 1.46 -26.95
CA THR A 455 7.20 0.94 -28.31
C THR A 455 6.57 -0.44 -28.49
N ASP A 456 6.31 -0.82 -29.75
CA ASP A 456 5.77 -2.15 -30.05
C ASP A 456 6.69 -3.27 -29.57
N PHE A 457 8.02 -3.09 -29.69
CA PHE A 457 8.98 -4.10 -29.24
C PHE A 457 9.05 -4.22 -27.71
N GLU A 458 8.97 -3.11 -26.97
CA GLU A 458 8.88 -3.15 -25.50
C GLU A 458 7.62 -3.88 -25.04
N ARG A 459 6.47 -3.60 -25.66
CA ARG A 459 5.21 -4.30 -25.36
C ARG A 459 5.28 -5.79 -25.68
N HIS A 460 5.87 -6.12 -26.83
CA HIS A 460 6.06 -7.49 -27.28
C HIS A 460 6.95 -8.29 -26.32
N ALA A 461 8.16 -7.77 -26.02
CA ALA A 461 9.09 -8.39 -25.07
C ALA A 461 8.48 -8.54 -23.68
N TYR A 462 7.82 -7.49 -23.16
CA TYR A 462 7.14 -7.55 -21.87
C TYR A 462 6.09 -8.66 -21.81
N THR A 463 5.31 -8.79 -22.89
CA THR A 463 4.24 -9.79 -22.94
C THR A 463 4.80 -11.20 -23.04
N LEU A 464 5.90 -11.44 -23.79
CA LEU A 464 6.57 -12.74 -23.81
C LEU A 464 7.11 -13.14 -22.43
N VAL A 465 7.71 -12.20 -21.70
CA VAL A 465 8.18 -12.40 -20.32
C VAL A 465 7.00 -12.73 -19.41
N LEU A 466 5.89 -11.99 -19.51
CA LEU A 466 4.68 -12.26 -18.73
C LEU A 466 4.08 -13.64 -19.04
N LYS A 467 4.06 -14.06 -20.30
CA LYS A 467 3.61 -15.42 -20.67
C LYS A 467 4.48 -16.49 -20.02
N GLY A 468 5.80 -16.30 -20.01
CA GLY A 468 6.72 -17.17 -19.29
C GLY A 468 6.43 -17.23 -17.79
N HIS A 469 6.18 -16.08 -17.18
CA HIS A 469 5.82 -15.99 -15.76
C HIS A 469 4.52 -16.76 -15.45
N ILE A 470 3.46 -16.52 -16.23
CA ILE A 470 2.16 -17.18 -16.06
C ILE A 470 2.27 -18.69 -16.30
N ALA A 471 3.00 -19.11 -17.34
CA ALA A 471 3.17 -20.53 -17.68
C ALA A 471 3.81 -21.32 -16.54
N LEU A 472 4.77 -20.71 -15.82
CA LEU A 472 5.39 -21.34 -14.65
C LEU A 472 4.50 -21.26 -13.41
N ASP A 473 3.91 -20.10 -13.10
CA ASP A 473 3.04 -19.94 -11.93
C ASP A 473 1.80 -20.84 -11.98
N ALA A 474 1.20 -21.00 -13.16
CA ALA A 474 0.04 -21.87 -13.38
C ALA A 474 0.39 -23.37 -13.50
N ALA A 475 1.66 -23.74 -13.44
CA ALA A 475 2.09 -25.12 -13.67
C ALA A 475 1.58 -26.08 -12.57
N VAL A 476 1.09 -27.24 -13.00
CA VAL A 476 0.75 -28.37 -12.14
C VAL A 476 1.64 -29.55 -12.52
N PHE A 477 2.40 -30.08 -11.57
CA PHE A 477 3.48 -31.04 -11.83
C PHE A 477 3.52 -32.16 -10.78
N PRO A 478 3.99 -33.38 -11.11
CA PRO A 478 4.02 -34.47 -10.15
C PRO A 478 5.07 -34.21 -9.05
N LYS A 479 4.79 -34.66 -7.82
CA LYS A 479 5.76 -34.66 -6.73
C LYS A 479 7.04 -35.39 -7.14
N GLY A 480 8.19 -34.80 -6.81
CA GLY A 480 9.51 -35.27 -7.24
C GLY A 480 10.09 -34.51 -8.44
N THR A 481 9.34 -33.58 -9.02
CA THR A 481 9.85 -32.68 -10.08
C THR A 481 10.81 -31.65 -9.47
N THR A 482 11.92 -31.41 -10.15
CA THR A 482 12.95 -30.44 -9.75
C THR A 482 12.72 -29.11 -10.46
N GLY A 483 13.20 -28.00 -9.88
CA GLY A 483 13.07 -26.70 -10.53
C GLY A 483 13.89 -26.60 -11.82
N PHE A 484 14.93 -27.42 -11.99
CA PHE A 484 15.63 -27.57 -13.27
C PHE A 484 14.69 -28.00 -14.41
N ALA A 485 13.75 -28.91 -14.13
CA ALA A 485 12.80 -29.39 -15.14
C ALA A 485 11.71 -28.35 -15.48
N LEU A 486 11.46 -27.38 -14.60
CA LEU A 486 10.41 -26.37 -14.76
C LEU A 486 10.90 -25.09 -15.45
N ASP A 487 12.20 -24.80 -15.43
CA ASP A 487 12.80 -23.57 -15.98
C ASP A 487 12.41 -23.30 -17.45
N ALA A 488 12.34 -24.35 -18.28
CA ALA A 488 11.97 -24.21 -19.69
C ALA A 488 10.54 -23.66 -19.91
N LEU A 489 9.63 -23.81 -18.95
CA LEU A 489 8.26 -23.29 -19.05
C LEU A 489 8.23 -21.76 -19.12
N ALA A 490 9.17 -21.10 -18.43
CA ALA A 490 9.28 -19.65 -18.46
C ALA A 490 10.02 -19.14 -19.71
N ARG A 491 10.97 -19.92 -20.24
CA ARG A 491 11.78 -19.52 -21.40
C ARG A 491 11.13 -19.77 -22.75
N GLN A 492 10.24 -20.75 -22.86
CA GLN A 492 9.73 -21.25 -24.15
C GLN A 492 9.14 -20.17 -25.06
N HIS A 493 8.59 -19.09 -24.50
CA HIS A 493 7.98 -18.00 -25.29
C HIS A 493 9.05 -17.11 -25.93
N LEU A 494 10.11 -16.77 -25.18
CA LEU A 494 11.26 -16.04 -25.71
C LEU A 494 12.06 -16.90 -26.70
N TRP A 495 12.29 -18.19 -26.38
CA TRP A 495 13.04 -19.11 -27.23
C TRP A 495 12.43 -19.30 -28.61
N ARG A 496 11.10 -19.29 -28.72
CA ARG A 496 10.40 -19.38 -30.02
C ARG A 496 10.78 -18.24 -30.97
N GLU A 497 11.27 -17.12 -30.43
CA GLU A 497 11.69 -15.95 -31.18
C GLU A 497 13.22 -15.77 -31.20
N GLY A 498 13.98 -16.72 -30.66
CA GLY A 498 15.44 -16.64 -30.57
C GLY A 498 15.94 -15.70 -29.47
N LEU A 499 15.07 -15.32 -28.52
CA LEU A 499 15.40 -14.48 -27.37
C LEU A 499 15.64 -15.35 -26.12
N ASP A 500 16.38 -14.83 -25.14
CA ASP A 500 16.63 -15.51 -23.85
C ASP A 500 17.08 -14.51 -22.76
N TYR A 501 17.23 -14.99 -21.52
CA TYR A 501 17.80 -14.25 -20.39
C TYR A 501 18.91 -15.03 -19.66
N ARG A 502 19.94 -14.32 -19.20
CA ARG A 502 21.20 -14.91 -18.70
C ARG A 502 21.25 -15.14 -17.18
N HIS A 503 20.11 -15.41 -16.56
CA HIS A 503 20.00 -15.79 -15.15
C HIS A 503 19.01 -16.96 -14.96
N GLY A 504 18.93 -17.51 -13.74
CA GLY A 504 17.93 -18.52 -13.41
C GLY A 504 16.51 -17.94 -13.44
N THR A 505 15.49 -18.78 -13.59
CA THR A 505 14.09 -18.35 -13.54
C THR A 505 13.61 -18.08 -12.11
N GLY A 506 14.30 -18.61 -11.10
CA GLY A 506 14.09 -18.24 -9.71
C GLY A 506 14.99 -18.98 -8.73
N HIS A 507 14.93 -18.57 -7.47
CA HIS A 507 15.68 -19.11 -6.35
C HIS A 507 14.76 -19.35 -5.15
N GLY A 508 15.19 -20.16 -4.17
CA GLY A 508 14.47 -20.22 -2.89
C GLY A 508 14.61 -18.92 -2.11
N VAL A 509 13.68 -18.67 -1.18
CA VAL A 509 13.68 -17.47 -0.31
C VAL A 509 13.50 -17.88 1.15
N GLY A 510 14.36 -17.35 2.04
CA GLY A 510 14.35 -17.62 3.47
C GLY A 510 13.26 -16.86 4.24
N SER A 511 12.89 -17.36 5.42
CA SER A 511 11.95 -16.69 6.33
C SER A 511 12.69 -15.74 7.28
N TYR A 512 12.61 -14.44 7.01
CA TYR A 512 13.43 -13.40 7.66
C TYR A 512 14.91 -13.81 7.67
N LEU A 513 15.43 -14.16 6.49
CA LEU A 513 16.76 -14.73 6.25
C LEU A 513 17.22 -14.30 4.85
N ASN A 514 18.22 -14.96 4.28
CA ASN A 514 18.71 -14.64 2.95
C ASN A 514 17.58 -14.66 1.91
N VAL A 515 17.54 -13.63 1.08
CA VAL A 515 16.61 -13.57 -0.07
C VAL A 515 16.91 -14.67 -1.09
N HIS A 516 18.19 -15.00 -1.27
CA HIS A 516 18.63 -16.18 -2.02
C HIS A 516 18.93 -17.34 -1.07
N GLU A 517 18.01 -18.30 -1.01
CA GLU A 517 18.12 -19.47 -0.13
C GLU A 517 18.12 -20.79 -0.93
N GLY A 518 19.19 -21.57 -0.77
CA GLY A 518 19.26 -22.92 -1.31
C GLY A 518 18.56 -23.97 -0.41
N PRO A 519 18.52 -25.24 -0.83
CA PRO A 519 19.12 -25.78 -2.06
C PRO A 519 18.18 -25.73 -3.27
N ILE A 520 16.92 -25.35 -3.05
CA ILE A 520 15.89 -25.25 -4.08
C ILE A 520 16.08 -24.01 -4.96
N GLY A 521 15.53 -24.07 -6.16
CA GLY A 521 15.49 -22.97 -7.13
C GLY A 521 15.04 -23.49 -8.49
N ILE A 522 14.80 -22.58 -9.43
CA ILE A 522 14.29 -22.87 -10.77
C ILE A 522 15.28 -22.29 -11.78
N GLY A 523 16.00 -23.14 -12.50
CA GLY A 523 17.07 -22.69 -13.37
C GLY A 523 17.88 -23.82 -13.97
N THR A 524 18.82 -23.47 -14.85
CA THR A 524 19.71 -24.42 -15.52
C THR A 524 20.96 -24.80 -14.71
N ARG A 525 21.08 -24.31 -13.47
CA ARG A 525 22.17 -24.69 -12.56
C ARG A 525 22.00 -26.15 -12.14
N ILE A 526 23.06 -26.94 -12.20
CA ILE A 526 23.00 -28.39 -11.93
C ILE A 526 22.49 -28.71 -10.51
N GLN A 527 22.75 -27.82 -9.55
CA GLN A 527 22.28 -27.96 -8.17
C GLN A 527 20.74 -27.98 -8.08
N TYR A 528 20.04 -27.28 -8.98
CA TYR A 528 18.57 -27.29 -9.04
C TYR A 528 18.00 -28.60 -9.60
N ALA A 529 18.85 -29.53 -10.07
CA ALA A 529 18.45 -30.89 -10.41
C ALA A 529 18.64 -31.89 -9.24
N GLU A 530 19.30 -31.48 -8.14
CA GLU A 530 19.60 -32.37 -7.01
C GLU A 530 18.45 -32.49 -6.00
N VAL A 531 17.60 -31.46 -5.90
CA VAL A 531 16.51 -31.39 -4.92
C VAL A 531 15.18 -31.10 -5.62
N ALA A 532 14.20 -31.98 -5.39
CA ALA A 532 12.84 -31.80 -5.88
C ALA A 532 12.08 -30.76 -5.05
N LEU A 533 11.22 -30.00 -5.72
CA LEU A 533 10.31 -29.07 -5.05
C LEU A 533 9.30 -29.84 -4.20
N SER A 534 9.00 -29.29 -3.03
CA SER A 534 8.14 -29.88 -2.00
C SER A 534 7.22 -28.83 -1.39
N PRO A 535 6.01 -29.20 -0.91
CA PRO A 535 5.13 -28.28 -0.20
C PRO A 535 5.84 -27.55 0.94
N GLY A 536 5.63 -26.24 1.06
CA GLY A 536 6.34 -25.39 2.02
C GLY A 536 7.62 -24.76 1.48
N ASN A 537 8.08 -25.14 0.29
CA ASN A 537 9.11 -24.38 -0.41
C ASN A 537 8.54 -23.02 -0.86
N VAL A 538 9.33 -21.97 -0.69
CA VAL A 538 9.06 -20.62 -1.24
C VAL A 538 10.15 -20.30 -2.24
N VAL A 539 9.76 -19.94 -3.47
CA VAL A 539 10.68 -19.66 -4.58
C VAL A 539 10.24 -18.40 -5.34
N SER A 540 11.18 -17.68 -5.96
CA SER A 540 10.85 -16.64 -6.95
C SER A 540 10.46 -17.26 -8.30
N ILE A 541 9.66 -16.52 -9.07
CA ILE A 541 9.38 -16.73 -10.49
C ILE A 541 9.64 -15.39 -11.17
N GLU A 542 10.81 -15.24 -11.78
CA GLU A 542 11.38 -13.96 -12.23
C GLU A 542 11.94 -14.00 -13.66
N PRO A 543 11.21 -14.48 -14.68
CA PRO A 543 11.72 -14.40 -16.06
C PRO A 543 11.99 -12.95 -16.47
N GLY A 544 12.89 -12.78 -17.45
CA GLY A 544 13.24 -11.46 -17.97
C GLY A 544 13.67 -11.47 -19.43
N TYR A 545 13.96 -10.28 -19.95
CA TYR A 545 14.57 -10.04 -21.25
C TYR A 545 15.34 -8.72 -21.18
N TYR A 546 16.55 -8.67 -21.75
CA TYR A 546 17.43 -7.50 -21.65
C TYR A 546 18.02 -7.18 -23.02
N GLU A 547 17.64 -6.02 -23.56
CA GLU A 547 18.15 -5.48 -24.82
C GLU A 547 19.29 -4.52 -24.51
N ASP A 548 20.53 -4.98 -24.71
CA ASP A 548 21.74 -4.23 -24.37
C ASP A 548 21.72 -2.81 -24.95
N GLY A 549 21.87 -1.80 -24.08
CA GLY A 549 21.88 -0.40 -24.49
C GLY A 549 20.51 0.21 -24.76
N SER A 550 19.41 -0.53 -24.59
CA SER A 550 18.04 -0.04 -24.83
C SER A 550 17.15 -0.14 -23.60
N PHE A 551 16.72 -1.33 -23.20
CA PHE A 551 15.81 -1.55 -22.08
C PHE A 551 15.92 -2.96 -21.51
N GLY A 552 15.33 -3.20 -20.34
CA GLY A 552 15.14 -4.55 -19.82
C GLY A 552 13.78 -4.71 -19.14
N VAL A 553 13.28 -5.94 -19.17
CA VAL A 553 12.05 -6.36 -18.52
C VAL A 553 12.37 -7.52 -17.60
N ARG A 554 11.88 -7.46 -16.36
CA ARG A 554 11.84 -8.60 -15.45
C ARG A 554 10.53 -8.54 -14.67
N LEU A 555 9.88 -9.70 -14.51
CA LEU A 555 8.58 -9.81 -13.85
C LEU A 555 8.63 -10.89 -12.80
N GLU A 556 8.55 -10.47 -11.54
CA GLU A 556 8.85 -11.36 -10.43
C GLU A 556 7.78 -11.40 -9.37
N ASN A 557 7.44 -12.63 -8.96
CA ASN A 557 6.63 -12.91 -7.79
C ASN A 557 7.31 -14.00 -6.97
N LEU A 558 7.10 -13.98 -5.64
CA LEU A 558 7.31 -15.16 -4.83
C LEU A 558 6.09 -16.08 -4.88
N ALA A 559 6.40 -17.37 -4.95
CA ALA A 559 5.46 -18.46 -5.09
C ALA A 559 5.76 -19.57 -4.07
N MET A 560 4.68 -20.06 -3.44
CA MET A 560 4.70 -21.13 -2.47
C MET A 560 4.31 -22.45 -3.12
N VAL A 561 5.14 -23.48 -2.99
CA VAL A 561 4.79 -24.81 -3.47
C VAL A 561 3.72 -25.41 -2.54
N ARG A 562 2.65 -25.93 -3.14
CA ARG A 562 1.54 -26.59 -2.44
C ARG A 562 1.06 -27.82 -3.19
N GLU A 563 0.37 -28.71 -2.48
CA GLU A 563 -0.33 -29.81 -3.13
C GLU A 563 -1.57 -29.30 -3.88
N VAL A 564 -1.82 -29.85 -5.06
CA VAL A 564 -2.96 -29.51 -5.92
C VAL A 564 -3.76 -30.77 -6.20
N GLN A 565 -5.08 -30.67 -6.02
CA GLN A 565 -6.00 -31.75 -6.37
C GLN A 565 -6.25 -31.76 -7.88
N THR A 566 -5.96 -32.88 -8.52
CA THR A 566 -6.14 -33.09 -9.96
C THR A 566 -7.29 -34.07 -10.22
N SER A 567 -7.88 -34.03 -11.42
CA SER A 567 -8.97 -34.96 -11.80
C SER A 567 -8.54 -36.43 -11.84
N HIS A 568 -7.24 -36.67 -12.01
CA HIS A 568 -6.65 -38.00 -12.03
C HIS A 568 -5.35 -38.01 -11.23
N SER A 569 -5.03 -39.16 -10.62
CA SER A 569 -3.75 -39.44 -9.99
C SER A 569 -3.06 -40.57 -10.77
N PHE A 570 -1.90 -40.28 -11.38
CA PHE A 570 -1.12 -41.28 -12.10
C PHE A 570 -0.05 -41.88 -11.19
N GLY A 571 -0.13 -43.19 -10.95
CA GLY A 571 0.81 -43.91 -10.08
C GLY A 571 0.70 -43.53 -8.60
N ASP A 572 -0.50 -43.13 -8.15
CA ASP A 572 -0.80 -42.72 -6.77
C ASP A 572 0.12 -41.59 -6.23
N LYS A 573 0.70 -40.79 -7.13
CA LYS A 573 1.56 -39.67 -6.78
C LYS A 573 0.75 -38.38 -6.64
N PRO A 574 0.92 -37.61 -5.55
CA PRO A 574 0.31 -36.29 -5.45
C PRO A 574 0.93 -35.34 -6.48
N TYR A 575 0.12 -34.37 -6.91
CA TYR A 575 0.55 -33.29 -7.78
C TYR A 575 0.75 -32.02 -6.95
N LEU A 576 1.68 -31.20 -7.40
CA LEU A 576 2.07 -29.94 -6.81
C LEU A 576 1.77 -28.81 -7.79
N GLY A 577 1.70 -27.61 -7.27
CA GLY A 577 1.64 -26.36 -8.02
C GLY A 577 2.01 -25.20 -7.13
N PHE A 578 1.73 -23.98 -7.60
CA PHE A 578 2.11 -22.77 -6.88
C PHE A 578 0.92 -22.03 -6.27
N GLU A 579 1.23 -21.24 -5.25
CA GLU A 579 0.43 -20.16 -4.69
C GLU A 579 1.30 -18.89 -4.72
N TYR A 580 0.98 -17.93 -5.59
CA TYR A 580 1.64 -16.63 -5.58
C TYR A 580 1.28 -15.86 -4.29
N VAL A 581 2.27 -15.17 -3.71
CA VAL A 581 2.07 -14.34 -2.51
C VAL A 581 2.35 -12.87 -2.72
N THR A 582 3.15 -12.49 -3.73
CA THR A 582 3.39 -11.10 -4.09
C THR A 582 2.10 -10.41 -4.56
N MET A 583 1.73 -9.30 -3.91
CA MET A 583 0.47 -8.57 -4.17
C MET A 583 0.70 -7.22 -4.86
N VAL A 584 1.23 -7.23 -6.09
CA VAL A 584 1.59 -6.01 -6.84
C VAL A 584 1.11 -6.10 -8.29
N PRO A 585 0.36 -5.13 -8.83
CA PRO A 585 -0.20 -5.24 -10.17
C PRO A 585 0.88 -5.24 -11.27
N PHE A 586 0.70 -6.06 -12.30
CA PHE A 586 1.43 -5.94 -13.57
C PHE A 586 1.02 -4.70 -14.37
N CYS A 587 1.96 -4.13 -15.13
CA CYS A 587 1.77 -2.90 -15.90
C CYS A 587 0.94 -3.18 -17.17
N ARG A 588 -0.31 -2.70 -17.19
CA ARG A 588 -1.21 -2.87 -18.35
C ARG A 588 -0.76 -2.09 -19.59
N ASN A 589 0.00 -1.00 -19.42
CA ASN A 589 0.46 -0.17 -20.53
C ASN A 589 1.48 -0.91 -21.42
N LEU A 590 2.30 -1.76 -20.80
CA LEU A 590 3.29 -2.59 -21.50
C LEU A 590 2.70 -3.90 -22.06
N LEU A 591 1.40 -4.14 -21.91
CA LEU A 591 0.79 -5.38 -22.34
C LEU A 591 0.37 -5.33 -23.82
N ASP A 592 0.62 -6.40 -24.55
CA ASP A 592 -0.05 -6.72 -25.81
C ASP A 592 -1.11 -7.83 -25.61
N PRO A 593 -2.40 -7.46 -25.44
CA PRO A 593 -3.45 -8.44 -25.20
C PRO A 593 -3.67 -9.43 -26.36
N SER A 594 -3.16 -9.14 -27.55
CA SER A 594 -3.31 -10.01 -28.72
C SER A 594 -2.43 -11.27 -28.65
N LEU A 595 -1.35 -11.23 -27.85
CA LEU A 595 -0.44 -12.36 -27.63
C LEU A 595 -0.89 -13.27 -26.49
N LEU A 596 -1.84 -12.82 -25.66
CA LEU A 596 -2.38 -13.60 -24.56
C LEU A 596 -3.55 -14.47 -25.00
N ASP A 597 -3.55 -15.72 -24.57
CA ASP A 597 -4.71 -16.59 -24.67
C ASP A 597 -5.73 -16.33 -23.55
N GLU A 598 -6.91 -16.94 -23.66
CA GLU A 598 -7.99 -16.72 -22.68
C GLU A 598 -7.63 -17.20 -21.25
N PRO A 599 -7.00 -18.38 -21.06
CA PRO A 599 -6.46 -18.77 -19.75
C PRO A 599 -5.49 -17.76 -19.13
N GLU A 600 -4.56 -17.21 -19.91
CA GLU A 600 -3.59 -16.21 -19.44
C GLU A 600 -4.29 -14.90 -19.04
N LYS A 601 -5.26 -14.43 -19.84
CA LYS A 601 -6.08 -13.26 -19.49
C LYS A 601 -6.88 -13.52 -18.22
N ALA A 602 -7.46 -14.70 -18.06
CA ALA A 602 -8.22 -15.07 -16.87
C ALA A 602 -7.34 -15.12 -15.63
N TRP A 603 -6.12 -15.68 -15.74
CA TRP A 603 -5.13 -15.67 -14.65
C TRP A 603 -4.77 -14.23 -14.26
N LEU A 604 -4.47 -13.36 -15.24
CA LEU A 604 -4.06 -11.98 -14.98
C LEU A 604 -5.17 -11.17 -14.30
N ASN A 605 -6.41 -11.29 -14.79
CA ASN A 605 -7.56 -10.60 -14.20
C ASN A 605 -7.86 -11.10 -12.79
N LYS A 606 -7.74 -12.43 -12.55
CA LYS A 606 -7.91 -13.01 -11.22
C LYS A 606 -6.83 -12.49 -10.26
N TYR A 607 -5.58 -12.48 -10.70
CA TYR A 607 -4.46 -11.95 -9.95
C TYR A 607 -4.69 -10.48 -9.55
N HIS A 608 -5.02 -9.61 -10.51
CA HIS A 608 -5.30 -8.20 -10.22
C HIS A 608 -6.52 -7.99 -9.30
N ALA A 609 -7.57 -8.80 -9.44
CA ALA A 609 -8.73 -8.74 -8.54
C ALA A 609 -8.35 -9.14 -7.11
N GLU A 610 -7.48 -10.13 -6.94
CA GLU A 610 -6.97 -10.55 -5.64
C GLU A 610 -6.05 -9.50 -5.00
N VAL A 611 -5.15 -8.91 -5.81
CA VAL A 611 -4.31 -7.77 -5.37
C VAL A 611 -5.20 -6.66 -4.82
N LEU A 612 -6.20 -6.22 -5.58
CA LEU A 612 -7.15 -5.21 -5.13
C LEU A 612 -7.86 -5.65 -3.84
N ALA A 613 -8.37 -6.88 -3.77
CA ALA A 613 -9.10 -7.36 -2.60
C ALA A 613 -8.25 -7.35 -1.30
N LYS A 614 -6.95 -7.66 -1.41
CA LYS A 614 -6.02 -7.74 -0.27
C LYS A 614 -5.39 -6.39 0.11
N THR A 615 -5.33 -5.43 -0.81
CA THR A 615 -4.67 -4.12 -0.56
C THR A 615 -5.63 -2.92 -0.50
N ARG A 616 -6.92 -3.12 -0.79
CA ARG A 616 -7.94 -2.05 -0.87
C ARG A 616 -8.29 -1.35 0.44
N ASP A 617 -7.92 -1.89 1.61
CA ASP A 617 -8.49 -1.42 2.89
C ASP A 617 -8.10 0.01 3.28
N LEU A 618 -7.45 0.77 2.38
CA LEU A 618 -7.26 2.22 2.42
C LEU A 618 -8.56 3.02 2.13
N TYR A 619 -9.74 2.59 2.60
CA TYR A 619 -11.01 3.30 2.35
C TYR A 619 -10.99 4.76 2.85
N TRP A 620 -10.12 5.07 3.83
CA TRP A 620 -9.88 6.45 4.24
C TRP A 620 -9.36 7.33 3.10
N ARG A 621 -8.78 6.79 2.03
CA ARG A 621 -8.39 7.56 0.83
C ARG A 621 -9.59 8.17 0.10
N LEU A 622 -10.78 7.56 0.18
CA LEU A 622 -12.02 8.18 -0.30
C LEU A 622 -12.35 9.46 0.46
N LEU A 623 -11.89 9.59 1.71
CA LEU A 623 -12.07 10.77 2.54
C LEU A 623 -10.89 11.74 2.44
N THR A 624 -9.65 11.24 2.52
CA THR A 624 -8.45 12.10 2.58
C THR A 624 -8.15 12.80 1.26
N THR A 625 -8.63 12.30 0.12
CA THR A 625 -8.54 13.01 -1.18
C THR A 625 -9.22 14.40 -1.13
N PHE A 626 -10.23 14.58 -0.28
CA PHE A 626 -10.90 15.87 -0.07
C PHE A 626 -10.23 16.76 0.98
N LEU A 627 -9.26 16.22 1.72
CA LEU A 627 -8.56 16.90 2.81
C LEU A 627 -7.14 17.33 2.43
N TYR A 628 -6.66 16.92 1.25
CA TYR A 628 -5.35 17.31 0.73
C TYR A 628 -5.49 18.48 -0.26
N PHE A 629 -4.78 19.58 0.02
CA PHE A 629 -4.75 20.80 -0.79
C PHE A 629 -3.31 21.18 -1.18
N GLY A 630 -2.38 20.22 -1.12
CA GLY A 630 -0.95 20.44 -1.35
C GLY A 630 -0.12 20.60 -0.06
N PRO A 631 1.20 20.84 -0.19
CA PRO A 631 2.10 21.07 0.94
C PRO A 631 1.79 22.39 1.66
N PHE A 632 2.32 22.54 2.89
CA PHE A 632 2.12 23.75 3.70
C PHE A 632 2.57 25.02 2.98
N SER A 633 1.60 25.86 2.61
CA SER A 633 1.80 27.05 1.75
C SER A 633 0.72 28.11 2.01
N LEU A 634 0.92 29.33 1.52
CA LEU A 634 -0.13 30.36 1.53
C LEU A 634 -1.35 29.92 0.70
N ASP A 635 -1.12 29.15 -0.37
CA ASP A 635 -2.14 28.59 -1.22
C ASP A 635 -3.05 27.61 -0.44
N LEU A 636 -2.45 26.70 0.34
CA LEU A 636 -3.18 25.82 1.27
C LEU A 636 -4.09 26.62 2.22
N LEU A 637 -3.58 27.73 2.79
CA LEU A 637 -4.35 28.57 3.72
C LEU A 637 -5.55 29.24 3.04
N PHE A 638 -5.40 29.71 1.80
CA PHE A 638 -6.50 30.27 1.02
C PHE A 638 -7.58 29.23 0.73
N HIS A 639 -7.18 28.02 0.33
CA HIS A 639 -8.13 26.95 0.00
C HIS A 639 -8.90 26.45 1.23
N ILE A 640 -8.23 26.28 2.37
CA ILE A 640 -8.89 25.96 3.64
C ILE A 640 -9.86 27.08 4.04
N TYR A 641 -9.45 28.35 3.90
CA TYR A 641 -10.29 29.50 4.20
C TYR A 641 -11.55 29.53 3.32
N PHE A 642 -11.41 29.34 2.01
CA PHE A 642 -12.53 29.33 1.08
C PHE A 642 -13.47 28.17 1.32
N LEU A 643 -12.93 26.96 1.54
CA LEU A 643 -13.73 25.79 1.87
C LEU A 643 -14.55 26.04 3.14
N GLN A 644 -13.91 26.47 4.23
CA GLN A 644 -14.58 26.78 5.50
C GLN A 644 -15.64 27.87 5.33
N ARG A 645 -15.28 29.00 4.70
CA ARG A 645 -16.16 30.16 4.55
C ARG A 645 -17.41 29.81 3.75
N TYR A 646 -17.25 29.17 2.59
CA TYR A 646 -18.38 28.90 1.70
C TYR A 646 -19.19 27.67 2.12
N ALA A 647 -18.57 26.67 2.76
CA ALA A 647 -19.30 25.59 3.42
C ALA A 647 -20.25 26.17 4.48
N ARG A 648 -19.74 27.01 5.39
CA ARG A 648 -20.54 27.65 6.43
C ARG A 648 -21.68 28.50 5.86
N LEU A 649 -21.39 29.35 4.86
CA LEU A 649 -22.42 30.20 4.27
C LEU A 649 -23.50 29.39 3.55
N LEU A 650 -23.14 28.26 2.92
CA LEU A 650 -24.11 27.37 2.29
C LEU A 650 -24.97 26.63 3.30
N GLU A 651 -24.39 26.16 4.40
CA GLU A 651 -25.12 25.55 5.51
C GLU A 651 -26.12 26.54 6.13
N GLU A 652 -25.67 27.77 6.44
CA GLU A 652 -26.52 28.85 6.95
C GLU A 652 -27.66 29.19 5.96
N SER A 653 -27.38 29.22 4.66
CA SER A 653 -28.38 29.50 3.61
C SER A 653 -29.37 28.36 3.34
N SER A 654 -29.05 27.13 3.79
CA SER A 654 -29.89 25.94 3.58
C SER A 654 -30.99 25.78 4.64
N GLY A 655 -31.32 26.87 5.36
CA GLY A 655 -32.30 26.87 6.44
C GLY A 655 -31.80 26.20 7.72
N ARG A 656 -30.46 26.12 7.91
CA ARG A 656 -29.80 25.39 9.02
C ARG A 656 -30.19 23.91 9.14
N SER A 657 -30.69 23.31 8.07
CA SER A 657 -30.95 21.87 7.97
C SER A 657 -29.63 21.13 7.74
N PRO A 658 -29.11 20.39 8.73
CA PRO A 658 -27.87 19.63 8.55
C PRO A 658 -28.06 18.54 7.48
N ALA A 659 -29.28 18.02 7.30
CA ALA A 659 -29.58 17.02 6.27
C ALA A 659 -29.42 17.56 4.85
N LYS A 660 -29.87 18.79 4.56
CA LYS A 660 -29.75 19.39 3.23
C LYS A 660 -28.31 19.73 2.89
N PHE A 661 -27.55 20.25 3.86
CA PHE A 661 -26.14 20.57 3.64
C PHE A 661 -25.28 19.31 3.52
N SER A 662 -25.50 18.30 4.38
CA SER A 662 -24.79 17.01 4.26
C SER A 662 -25.13 16.27 2.97
N TRP A 663 -26.35 16.40 2.45
CA TRP A 663 -26.73 15.85 1.15
C TRP A 663 -26.05 16.56 -0.02
N LEU A 664 -25.91 17.89 0.03
CA LEU A 664 -25.10 18.64 -0.93
C LEU A 664 -23.64 18.16 -0.92
N LEU A 665 -23.05 17.98 0.28
CA LEU A 665 -21.69 17.48 0.40
C LEU A 665 -21.56 16.04 -0.13
N LEU A 666 -22.53 15.16 0.14
CA LEU A 666 -22.55 13.81 -0.42
C LEU A 666 -22.64 13.83 -1.94
N TYR A 667 -23.51 14.65 -2.51
CA TYR A 667 -23.62 14.81 -3.96
C TYR A 667 -22.31 15.31 -4.57
N ALA A 668 -21.72 16.36 -3.99
CA ALA A 668 -20.51 16.98 -4.51
C ALA A 668 -19.34 16.00 -4.47
N THR A 669 -19.10 15.36 -3.31
CA THR A 669 -18.03 14.38 -3.14
C THR A 669 -18.26 13.12 -3.97
N GLY A 670 -19.50 12.60 -4.03
CA GLY A 670 -19.85 11.44 -4.85
C GLY A 670 -19.69 11.68 -6.35
N SER A 671 -20.12 12.85 -6.84
CA SER A 671 -19.96 13.25 -8.25
C SER A 671 -18.48 13.43 -8.60
N LEU A 672 -17.70 14.03 -7.70
CA LEU A 672 -16.26 14.20 -7.88
C LEU A 672 -15.53 12.85 -7.92
N LEU A 673 -15.87 11.91 -7.03
CA LEU A 673 -15.28 10.56 -7.05
C LEU A 673 -15.64 9.78 -8.31
N LEU A 674 -16.84 9.97 -8.87
CA LEU A 674 -17.26 9.32 -10.11
C LEU A 674 -16.57 9.92 -11.35
N MET A 675 -16.37 11.24 -11.37
CA MET A 675 -15.78 11.93 -12.52
C MET A 675 -14.24 11.97 -12.49
N SER A 676 -13.62 11.88 -11.32
CA SER A 676 -12.16 12.02 -11.18
C SER A 676 -11.33 11.01 -11.99
N PRO A 677 -11.72 9.73 -12.17
CA PRO A 677 -10.95 8.79 -12.97
C PRO A 677 -10.95 9.14 -14.47
N MET A 678 -11.98 9.84 -14.96
CA MET A 678 -12.10 10.21 -16.38
C MET A 678 -11.14 11.34 -16.78
N VAL A 679 -10.62 12.08 -15.80
CA VAL A 679 -9.73 13.23 -15.99
C VAL A 679 -8.42 13.12 -15.22
N SER A 680 -8.16 11.94 -14.64
CA SER A 680 -6.95 11.60 -13.87
C SER A 680 -6.65 12.57 -12.73
N MET A 681 -7.66 12.90 -11.91
CA MET A 681 -7.49 13.78 -10.74
C MET A 681 -7.39 12.96 -9.43
N PRO A 682 -6.20 12.88 -8.80
CA PRO A 682 -6.02 12.09 -7.58
C PRO A 682 -6.52 12.80 -6.30
N PHE A 683 -6.52 14.14 -6.29
CA PHE A 683 -6.93 14.96 -5.15
C PHE A 683 -8.18 15.79 -5.48
N LEU A 684 -9.16 15.79 -4.58
CA LEU A 684 -10.49 16.35 -4.83
C LEU A 684 -10.87 17.51 -3.90
N GLY A 685 -9.95 17.93 -3.01
CA GLY A 685 -10.16 19.09 -2.13
C GLY A 685 -10.41 20.38 -2.91
N HIS A 686 -9.55 20.68 -3.89
CA HIS A 686 -9.65 21.87 -4.76
C HIS A 686 -10.97 21.89 -5.57
N PRO A 687 -11.32 20.82 -6.32
CA PRO A 687 -12.63 20.73 -6.98
C PRO A 687 -13.83 20.86 -6.04
N LEU A 688 -13.77 20.28 -4.84
CA LEU A 688 -14.84 20.40 -3.85
C LEU A 688 -15.03 21.85 -3.39
N SER A 689 -13.93 22.54 -3.08
CA SER A 689 -13.96 23.97 -2.74
C SER A 689 -14.58 24.79 -3.87
N SER A 690 -14.13 24.58 -5.11
CA SER A 690 -14.69 25.24 -6.31
C SER A 690 -16.19 24.96 -6.48
N THR A 691 -16.64 23.73 -6.24
CA THR A 691 -18.06 23.35 -6.30
C THR A 691 -18.90 24.18 -5.33
N LEU A 692 -18.46 24.30 -4.08
CA LEU A 692 -19.15 25.07 -3.05
C LEU A 692 -19.13 26.58 -3.34
N VAL A 693 -17.98 27.11 -3.75
CA VAL A 693 -17.82 28.51 -4.17
C VAL A 693 -18.80 28.83 -5.30
N TYR A 694 -18.89 27.96 -6.31
CA TYR A 694 -19.79 28.13 -7.44
C TYR A 694 -21.25 28.19 -7.00
N ILE A 695 -21.73 27.19 -6.24
CA ILE A 695 -23.14 27.13 -5.80
C ILE A 695 -23.49 28.38 -4.99
N TRP A 696 -22.62 28.76 -4.04
CA TRP A 696 -22.84 29.96 -3.23
C TRP A 696 -22.90 31.23 -4.09
N SER A 697 -21.98 31.36 -5.05
CA SER A 697 -21.91 32.52 -5.94
C SER A 697 -23.18 32.73 -6.76
N ARG A 698 -23.82 31.63 -7.18
CA ARG A 698 -25.05 31.65 -7.98
C ARG A 698 -26.29 31.95 -7.14
N ARG A 699 -26.30 31.55 -5.86
CA ARG A 699 -27.38 31.86 -4.91
C ARG A 699 -27.34 33.30 -4.37
N ASN A 700 -26.19 33.98 -4.50
CA ASN A 700 -25.99 35.34 -3.95
C ASN A 700 -25.60 36.37 -5.04
N PRO A 701 -26.37 36.52 -6.13
CA PRO A 701 -25.95 37.25 -7.33
C PRO A 701 -25.62 38.73 -7.07
N ASP A 702 -26.28 39.36 -6.10
CA ASP A 702 -26.14 40.79 -5.81
C ASP A 702 -25.02 41.12 -4.81
N THR A 703 -24.38 40.11 -4.23
CA THR A 703 -23.31 40.32 -3.25
C THR A 703 -22.05 40.84 -3.94
N ARG A 704 -21.55 41.99 -3.48
CA ARG A 704 -20.27 42.55 -3.94
C ARG A 704 -19.12 41.98 -3.15
N LEU A 705 -18.08 41.53 -3.85
CA LEU A 705 -16.87 40.97 -3.28
C LEU A 705 -15.66 41.81 -3.70
N SER A 706 -14.66 41.86 -2.83
CA SER A 706 -13.35 42.41 -3.12
C SER A 706 -12.32 41.30 -3.07
N PHE A 707 -11.61 41.07 -4.17
CA PHE A 707 -10.51 40.10 -4.23
C PHE A 707 -9.18 40.85 -4.07
N LEU A 708 -8.43 40.47 -3.03
CA LEU A 708 -7.14 41.08 -2.63
C LEU A 708 -7.18 42.60 -2.41
N GLY A 709 -8.36 43.21 -2.22
CA GLY A 709 -8.51 44.66 -2.09
C GLY A 709 -8.38 45.44 -3.40
N LEU A 710 -8.18 44.75 -4.54
CA LEU A 710 -7.84 45.36 -5.83
C LEU A 710 -8.98 45.27 -6.85
N LEU A 711 -9.73 44.17 -6.84
CA LEU A 711 -10.78 43.90 -7.82
C LEU A 711 -12.13 43.75 -7.11
N VAL A 712 -13.09 44.62 -7.47
CA VAL A 712 -14.47 44.55 -6.96
C VAL A 712 -15.39 44.00 -8.06
N PHE A 713 -16.10 42.92 -7.77
CA PHE A 713 -17.03 42.26 -8.69
C PHE A 713 -18.21 41.65 -7.94
N THR A 714 -19.27 41.26 -8.65
CA THR A 714 -20.43 40.57 -8.06
C THR A 714 -20.17 39.08 -7.95
N ALA A 715 -20.75 38.43 -6.93
CA ALA A 715 -20.46 37.04 -6.58
C ALA A 715 -20.44 36.05 -7.77
N PRO A 716 -21.34 36.10 -8.78
CA PRO A 716 -21.31 35.18 -9.92
C PRO A 716 -20.00 35.15 -10.71
N TYR A 717 -19.17 36.19 -10.60
CA TYR A 717 -17.86 36.25 -11.24
C TYR A 717 -16.74 35.60 -10.42
N LEU A 718 -16.97 35.28 -9.15
CA LEU A 718 -15.97 34.72 -8.25
C LEU A 718 -15.29 33.44 -8.78
N PRO A 719 -16.02 32.41 -9.27
CA PRO A 719 -15.37 31.20 -9.77
C PRO A 719 -14.45 31.48 -10.97
N TRP A 720 -14.84 32.43 -11.83
CA TRP A 720 -14.06 32.82 -13.00
C TRP A 720 -12.82 33.64 -12.65
N VAL A 721 -12.92 34.50 -11.62
CA VAL A 721 -11.77 35.25 -11.11
C VAL A 721 -10.75 34.32 -10.46
N LEU A 722 -11.20 33.33 -9.67
CA LEU A 722 -10.31 32.32 -9.07
C LEU A 722 -9.64 31.45 -10.15
N MET A 723 -10.41 31.03 -11.16
CA MET A 723 -9.87 30.27 -12.30
C MET A 723 -8.81 31.06 -13.09
N GLY A 724 -9.06 32.35 -13.33
CA GLY A 724 -8.10 33.25 -13.97
C GLY A 724 -6.85 33.48 -13.12
N PHE A 725 -7.00 33.58 -11.80
CA PHE A 725 -5.87 33.69 -10.87
C PHE A 725 -5.03 32.42 -10.84
N SER A 726 -5.66 31.24 -10.77
CA SER A 726 -5.02 29.92 -10.82
C SER A 726 -4.24 29.72 -12.12
N LEU A 727 -4.82 30.09 -13.26
CA LEU A 727 -4.13 30.06 -14.57
C LEU A 727 -2.87 30.95 -14.59
N VAL A 728 -2.92 32.14 -13.99
CA VAL A 728 -1.78 33.07 -13.90
C VAL A 728 -0.71 32.57 -12.94
N LEU A 729 -1.11 31.97 -11.81
CA LEU A 729 -0.20 31.48 -10.77
C LEU A 729 0.52 30.19 -11.18
N HIS A 730 -0.20 29.25 -11.81
CA HIS A 730 0.29 27.90 -12.09
C HIS A 730 0.68 27.67 -13.55
N GLY A 731 0.27 28.54 -14.48
CA GLY A 731 0.62 28.43 -15.90
C GLY A 731 0.01 27.21 -16.62
N THR A 732 -0.97 26.55 -15.99
CA THR A 732 -1.65 25.35 -16.49
C THR A 732 -3.15 25.57 -16.54
N ILE A 733 -3.85 24.75 -17.35
CA ILE A 733 -5.32 24.82 -17.44
C ILE A 733 -5.92 24.39 -16.08
N PRO A 734 -6.76 25.22 -15.44
CA PRO A 734 -7.34 24.99 -14.11
C PRO A 734 -8.45 23.93 -14.15
N LYS A 735 -8.05 22.66 -14.32
CA LYS A 735 -8.96 21.51 -14.44
C LYS A 735 -9.82 21.33 -13.18
N ASP A 736 -9.25 21.60 -12.01
CA ASP A 736 -9.89 21.42 -10.71
C ASP A 736 -11.09 22.35 -10.57
N GLU A 737 -10.89 23.63 -10.89
CA GLU A 737 -11.90 24.67 -10.83
C GLU A 737 -12.99 24.43 -11.87
N MET A 738 -12.62 24.03 -13.09
CA MET A 738 -13.58 23.68 -14.16
C MET A 738 -14.49 22.52 -13.75
N MET A 739 -13.93 21.47 -13.14
CA MET A 739 -14.70 20.33 -12.64
C MET A 739 -15.66 20.76 -11.53
N GLY A 740 -15.19 21.57 -10.59
CA GLY A 740 -16.05 22.10 -9.52
C GLY A 740 -17.20 22.96 -10.04
N VAL A 741 -16.94 23.82 -11.03
CA VAL A 741 -17.98 24.62 -11.70
C VAL A 741 -19.01 23.72 -12.39
N LEU A 742 -18.59 22.67 -13.09
CA LEU A 742 -19.50 21.76 -13.78
C LEU A 742 -20.46 21.06 -12.80
N ILE A 743 -19.91 20.46 -11.75
CA ILE A 743 -20.68 19.72 -10.74
C ILE A 743 -21.60 20.66 -9.96
N GLY A 744 -21.09 21.84 -9.60
CA GLY A 744 -21.86 22.88 -8.92
C GLY A 744 -22.98 23.44 -9.78
N HIS A 745 -22.76 23.58 -11.09
CA HIS A 745 -23.78 24.03 -12.03
C HIS A 745 -24.94 23.04 -12.15
N PHE A 746 -24.64 21.75 -12.25
CA PHE A 746 -25.67 20.72 -12.30
C PHE A 746 -26.53 20.72 -11.03
N TRP A 747 -25.91 20.83 -9.84
CA TRP A 747 -26.64 20.96 -8.58
C TRP A 747 -27.53 22.19 -8.53
N TYR A 748 -26.96 23.36 -8.84
CA TYR A 748 -27.68 24.64 -8.85
C TYR A 748 -28.84 24.62 -9.83
N PHE A 749 -28.65 24.05 -11.01
CA PHE A 749 -29.72 23.94 -12.00
C PHE A 749 -30.91 23.15 -11.44
N PHE A 750 -30.70 21.95 -10.90
CA PHE A 750 -31.80 21.10 -10.45
C PHE A 750 -32.43 21.52 -9.12
N ASN A 751 -31.70 22.21 -8.25
CA ASN A 751 -32.23 22.66 -6.95
C ASN A 751 -32.78 24.08 -6.95
N ASP A 752 -32.26 24.98 -7.80
CA ASP A 752 -32.59 26.40 -7.75
C ASP A 752 -33.28 26.90 -9.04
N VAL A 753 -33.00 26.31 -10.21
CA VAL A 753 -33.55 26.75 -11.51
C VAL A 753 -34.71 25.88 -12.01
N TYR A 754 -34.60 24.56 -11.86
CA TYR A 754 -35.57 23.58 -12.33
C TYR A 754 -36.92 23.63 -11.60
N PRO A 755 -36.99 23.79 -10.26
CA PRO A 755 -38.28 23.72 -9.55
C PRO A 755 -39.27 24.82 -9.97
N PRO A 756 -38.89 26.11 -10.12
CA PRO A 756 -39.79 27.14 -10.65
C PRO A 756 -40.33 26.85 -12.05
N LEU A 757 -39.56 26.12 -12.87
CA LEU A 757 -39.92 25.80 -14.24
C LEU A 757 -40.82 24.56 -14.32
N HIS A 758 -40.81 23.67 -13.33
CA HIS A 758 -41.42 22.34 -13.39
C HIS A 758 -42.26 22.04 -12.12
N ASN A 759 -43.24 22.89 -11.84
CA ASN A 759 -44.25 22.72 -10.78
C ASN A 759 -43.68 22.40 -9.38
N GLY A 760 -42.50 22.93 -9.06
CA GLY A 760 -41.85 22.73 -7.76
C GLY A 760 -41.17 21.37 -7.58
N SER A 761 -41.05 20.55 -8.63
CA SER A 761 -40.33 19.28 -8.57
C SER A 761 -38.85 19.48 -8.22
N ARG A 762 -38.36 18.80 -7.18
CA ARG A 762 -36.97 18.85 -6.69
C ARG A 762 -36.33 17.47 -6.76
N PRO A 763 -35.79 17.08 -7.93
CA PRO A 763 -35.29 15.72 -8.15
C PRO A 763 -34.02 15.40 -7.34
N LEU A 764 -33.31 16.41 -6.83
CA LEU A 764 -32.09 16.25 -6.03
C LEU A 764 -32.29 16.48 -4.53
N ASP A 765 -33.54 16.65 -4.04
CA ASP A 765 -33.78 16.79 -2.61
C ASP A 765 -33.40 15.51 -1.84
N PRO A 766 -32.94 15.63 -0.57
CA PRO A 766 -32.52 14.47 0.20
C PRO A 766 -33.69 13.49 0.43
N PRO A 767 -33.46 12.19 0.23
CA PRO A 767 -34.48 11.17 0.48
C PRO A 767 -34.86 11.15 1.97
N SER A 768 -36.06 10.65 2.27
CA SER A 768 -36.62 10.67 3.62
C SER A 768 -35.73 9.97 4.65
N TRP A 769 -35.06 8.88 4.27
CA TRP A 769 -34.12 8.19 5.15
C TRP A 769 -32.86 9.02 5.49
N TRP A 770 -32.38 9.85 4.57
CA TRP A 770 -31.23 10.74 4.80
C TRP A 770 -31.60 11.87 5.75
N ARG A 771 -32.79 12.47 5.54
CA ARG A 771 -33.34 13.47 6.48
C ARG A 771 -33.48 12.88 7.88
N ARG A 772 -34.02 11.67 8.01
CA ARG A 772 -34.13 10.97 9.30
C ARG A 772 -32.80 10.74 10.02
N LEU A 773 -31.71 10.53 9.28
CA LEU A 773 -30.39 10.29 9.85
C LEU A 773 -29.83 11.54 10.56
N PHE A 774 -30.11 12.73 10.03
CA PHE A 774 -29.58 14.00 10.55
C PHE A 774 -30.60 14.81 11.38
N GLU A 775 -31.89 14.58 11.17
CA GLU A 775 -32.99 15.37 11.75
C GLU A 775 -33.93 14.52 12.63
N GLY A 776 -33.73 13.19 12.72
CA GLY A 776 -34.57 12.26 13.50
C GLY A 776 -35.80 11.73 12.74
N ARG A 777 -36.45 10.69 13.27
CA ARG A 777 -37.73 10.21 12.72
C ARG A 777 -38.82 11.27 12.95
N PRO A 778 -39.66 11.59 11.95
CA PRO A 778 -40.98 12.13 12.23
C PRO A 778 -41.69 11.15 13.17
N ALA A 779 -42.38 11.64 14.20
CA ALA A 779 -43.26 10.80 15.00
C ALA A 779 -44.33 10.20 14.06
N GLU A 780 -44.31 8.88 13.89
CA GLU A 780 -45.34 8.12 13.17
C GLU A 780 -46.18 7.39 14.23
N ASP A 781 -47.50 7.49 14.03
CA ASP A 781 -48.58 6.82 14.77
C ASP A 781 -48.27 5.35 15.11
N ASP A 782 -48.10 5.06 16.40
CA ASP A 782 -48.12 3.71 16.95
C ASP A 782 -49.04 3.72 18.19
N THR A 783 -50.36 3.62 18.00
CA THR A 783 -51.24 3.01 19.03
C THR A 783 -52.44 2.32 18.39
N VAL A 784 -52.26 1.04 18.03
CA VAL A 784 -53.32 0.05 18.18
C VAL A 784 -52.80 -1.04 19.12
N ASN A 785 -53.50 -1.18 20.25
CA ASN A 785 -53.41 -2.23 21.27
C ASN A 785 -52.20 -2.21 22.21
N GLU A 786 -52.34 -1.52 23.34
CA GLU A 786 -52.20 -2.16 24.65
C GLU A 786 -53.06 -1.42 25.68
N ILE A 787 -53.93 -2.17 26.34
CA ILE A 787 -54.79 -1.71 27.42
C ILE A 787 -53.91 -1.57 28.66
N ASP A 788 -53.75 -0.36 29.18
CA ASP A 788 -53.45 -0.20 30.60
C ASP A 788 -54.47 0.73 31.24
N HIS A 789 -55.03 0.23 32.33
CA HIS A 789 -56.13 0.84 33.07
C HIS A 789 -55.55 1.77 34.12
N GLU A 790 -55.66 3.08 33.95
CA GLU A 790 -55.67 3.98 35.11
C GLU A 790 -56.51 5.23 34.85
N PHE A 791 -57.49 5.43 35.72
CA PHE A 791 -58.38 6.58 35.75
C PHE A 791 -57.57 7.85 36.04
N VAL A 792 -57.62 8.85 35.14
CA VAL A 792 -57.44 10.25 35.54
C VAL A 792 -58.54 11.10 34.92
N VAL A 793 -59.29 11.71 35.82
CA VAL A 793 -60.38 12.65 35.61
C VAL A 793 -59.80 14.03 35.27
N ALA A 794 -60.36 14.66 34.23
CA ALA A 794 -60.47 16.10 33.98
C ALA A 794 -59.25 17.03 34.21
N GLY A 795 -58.77 17.63 33.12
CA GLY A 795 -58.34 19.05 33.05
C GLY A 795 -57.08 19.48 33.81
N GLY A 796 -55.97 19.66 33.08
CA GLY A 796 -54.75 20.32 33.54
C GLY A 796 -53.76 20.64 32.39
N PRO A 797 -52.78 21.55 32.58
CA PRO A 797 -52.11 22.34 31.53
C PRO A 797 -50.90 21.68 30.84
N ASP A 798 -50.85 20.36 30.75
CA ASP A 798 -49.64 19.62 30.35
C ASP A 798 -49.74 18.86 29.00
N GLY A 799 -50.75 19.16 28.17
CA GLY A 799 -50.87 18.64 26.80
C GLY A 799 -50.39 19.65 25.76
N ASP A 800 -49.79 19.19 24.66
CA ASP A 800 -49.42 20.07 23.55
C ASP A 800 -50.70 20.67 22.94
N GLN A 801 -50.85 21.99 23.06
CA GLN A 801 -52.01 22.73 22.57
C GLN A 801 -52.31 22.48 21.09
N ARG A 802 -51.30 22.08 20.32
CA ARG A 802 -51.35 21.83 18.87
C ARG A 802 -51.92 20.47 18.49
N GLN A 803 -52.18 19.59 19.45
CA GLN A 803 -52.79 18.28 19.20
C GLN A 803 -54.31 18.38 19.02
N ALA A 804 -54.96 17.35 18.48
CA ALA A 804 -56.42 17.30 18.50
C ALA A 804 -56.93 17.16 19.96
N HIS A 805 -58.02 17.83 20.31
CA HIS A 805 -58.66 17.64 21.61
C HIS A 805 -59.61 16.44 21.53
N ASP A 806 -59.23 15.31 22.13
CA ASP A 806 -60.09 14.12 22.19
C ASP A 806 -60.87 14.08 23.52
N SER A 807 -62.05 14.69 23.50
CA SER A 807 -63.00 14.61 24.62
C SER A 807 -63.91 13.38 24.57
N GLY A 808 -63.75 12.52 23.54
CA GLY A 808 -64.66 11.41 23.24
C GLY A 808 -66.09 11.83 22.85
N ARG A 809 -66.36 13.13 22.72
CA ARG A 809 -67.66 13.71 22.38
C ARG A 809 -67.55 14.52 21.09
N GLU A 810 -68.08 13.98 20.01
CA GLU A 810 -68.23 14.72 18.75
C GLU A 810 -69.28 15.83 18.91
N VAL A 811 -69.00 17.01 18.36
CA VAL A 811 -69.89 18.18 18.40
C VAL A 811 -70.38 18.45 16.99
N GLU A 812 -71.70 18.41 16.78
CA GLU A 812 -72.30 18.66 15.47
C GLU A 812 -72.15 20.14 15.06
N GLU A 813 -72.03 20.41 13.76
CA GLU A 813 -71.91 21.79 13.21
C GLU A 813 -73.04 22.72 13.67
N LYS A 814 -74.24 22.17 13.87
CA LYS A 814 -75.40 22.90 14.41
C LYS A 814 -75.15 23.50 15.80
N THR A 815 -74.30 22.89 16.61
CA THR A 815 -73.90 23.43 17.92
C THR A 815 -73.01 24.66 17.76
N LEU A 816 -72.19 24.74 16.71
CA LEU A 816 -71.40 25.94 16.40
C LEU A 816 -72.30 27.08 15.94
N GLU A 817 -73.33 26.79 15.13
CA GLU A 817 -74.32 27.79 14.70
C GLU A 817 -75.08 28.39 15.89
N GLN A 818 -75.42 27.58 16.90
CA GLN A 818 -76.05 28.04 18.14
C GLN A 818 -75.17 29.00 18.94
N LEU A 819 -73.85 28.84 18.86
CA LEU A 819 -72.86 29.75 19.45
C LEU A 819 -72.58 30.97 18.55
N GLY A 820 -73.31 31.12 17.44
CA GLY A 820 -73.12 32.22 16.49
C GLY A 820 -71.89 32.07 15.59
N VAL A 821 -71.15 30.96 15.70
CA VAL A 821 -69.99 30.65 14.86
C VAL A 821 -70.48 30.17 13.51
N LYS A 822 -69.99 30.80 12.43
CA LYS A 822 -70.37 30.44 11.06
C LYS A 822 -69.18 29.87 10.32
N HIS A 823 -69.39 28.72 9.69
CA HIS A 823 -68.41 28.06 8.83
C HIS A 823 -68.90 28.06 7.38
N TYR A 824 -67.96 28.21 6.46
CA TYR A 824 -68.18 28.07 5.02
C TYR A 824 -66.99 27.36 4.42
N PHE A 825 -67.24 26.41 3.51
CA PHE A 825 -66.20 25.86 2.65
C PHE A 825 -66.21 26.59 1.30
N ILE A 826 -65.12 27.29 0.97
CA ILE A 826 -65.03 28.14 -0.22
C ILE A 826 -63.74 27.80 -0.99
N GLU A 827 -63.87 27.10 -2.11
CA GLU A 827 -62.73 26.62 -2.91
C GLU A 827 -62.00 27.73 -3.68
N THR A 828 -62.68 28.84 -3.98
CA THR A 828 -62.19 29.89 -4.86
C THR A 828 -62.19 31.25 -4.17
N ILE A 829 -61.25 32.12 -4.55
CA ILE A 829 -61.20 33.50 -4.03
C ILE A 829 -62.45 34.29 -4.43
N ASP A 830 -63.02 34.02 -5.61
CA ASP A 830 -64.24 34.69 -6.06
C ASP A 830 -65.41 34.45 -5.09
N GLY A 831 -65.55 33.24 -4.55
CA GLY A 831 -66.55 32.94 -3.52
C GLY A 831 -66.31 33.67 -2.19
N VAL A 832 -65.04 33.92 -1.84
CA VAL A 832 -64.69 34.73 -0.65
C VAL A 832 -65.05 36.20 -0.89
N ASP A 833 -64.83 36.70 -2.11
CA ASP A 833 -65.15 38.07 -2.51
C ASP A 833 -66.68 38.32 -2.57
N GLU A 834 -67.47 37.33 -2.98
CA GLU A 834 -68.93 37.37 -2.89
C GLU A 834 -69.42 37.47 -1.44
N LEU A 835 -68.89 36.62 -0.54
CA LEU A 835 -69.23 36.67 0.89
C LEU A 835 -68.79 38.00 1.52
N ALA A 836 -67.61 38.50 1.15
CA ALA A 836 -67.09 39.77 1.61
C ALA A 836 -67.98 40.94 1.20
N THR A 837 -68.47 40.94 -0.04
CA THR A 837 -69.42 41.94 -0.53
C THR A 837 -70.75 41.85 0.21
N ALA A 838 -71.29 40.64 0.39
CA ALA A 838 -72.57 40.41 1.08
C ALA A 838 -72.56 40.84 2.55
N ARG A 839 -71.41 40.68 3.24
CA ARG A 839 -71.25 41.04 4.67
C ARG A 839 -70.60 42.42 4.90
N GLY A 840 -70.27 43.14 3.83
CA GLY A 840 -69.70 44.48 3.89
C GLY A 840 -68.25 44.56 4.40
N TYR A 841 -67.43 43.53 4.14
CA TYR A 841 -66.00 43.55 4.43
C TYR A 841 -65.26 44.40 3.38
N LYS A 842 -64.55 45.45 3.81
CA LYS A 842 -63.89 46.43 2.93
C LYS A 842 -62.39 46.23 2.81
N ASN A 843 -61.76 45.56 3.78
CA ASN A 843 -60.32 45.34 3.81
C ASN A 843 -59.98 43.87 4.02
N ARG A 844 -58.83 43.45 3.50
CA ARG A 844 -58.28 42.11 3.72
C ARG A 844 -56.76 42.13 3.84
N ASP A 845 -56.22 41.23 4.62
CA ASP A 845 -54.79 40.92 4.64
C ASP A 845 -54.55 39.41 4.75
N GLN A 846 -53.29 39.00 4.68
CA GLN A 846 -52.89 37.60 4.80
C GLN A 846 -51.81 37.49 5.88
N VAL A 847 -51.96 36.51 6.76
CA VAL A 847 -50.97 36.17 7.79
C VAL A 847 -50.50 34.74 7.56
N THR A 848 -49.18 34.55 7.65
CA THR A 848 -48.57 33.22 7.69
C THR A 848 -48.01 33.01 9.08
N ILE A 849 -48.55 32.02 9.79
CA ILE A 849 -48.13 31.66 11.14
C ILE A 849 -47.32 30.37 11.01
N SER A 850 -45.99 30.52 11.10
CA SER A 850 -45.03 29.42 11.17
C SER A 850 -43.70 29.87 11.79
N PRO A 851 -42.90 28.93 12.34
CA PRO A 851 -41.55 29.23 12.83
C PRO A 851 -40.69 29.91 11.76
N GLU A 852 -40.81 29.50 10.50
CA GLU A 852 -40.08 30.06 9.36
C GLU A 852 -40.50 31.50 9.04
N ALA A 853 -41.81 31.78 9.03
CA ALA A 853 -42.32 33.11 8.68
C ALA A 853 -42.16 34.14 9.80
N MET A 854 -42.21 33.70 11.07
CA MET A 854 -42.19 34.58 12.24
C MET A 854 -40.85 34.60 12.98
N GLY A 855 -39.96 33.64 12.73
CA GLY A 855 -38.63 33.58 13.35
C GLY A 855 -38.69 33.55 14.88
N ALA A 856 -37.82 34.31 15.53
CA ALA A 856 -37.65 34.29 16.99
C ALA A 856 -38.88 34.71 17.79
N VAL A 857 -39.87 35.39 17.17
CA VAL A 857 -41.11 35.81 17.86
C VAL A 857 -42.25 34.81 17.72
N TYR A 858 -42.05 33.68 17.01
CA TYR A 858 -43.09 32.69 16.76
C TYR A 858 -43.72 32.15 18.06
N GLU A 859 -42.88 31.63 18.97
CA GLU A 859 -43.32 31.01 20.22
C GLU A 859 -44.10 32.00 21.10
N ASP A 860 -43.63 33.24 21.20
CA ASP A 860 -44.28 34.28 21.99
C ASP A 860 -45.63 34.70 21.37
N LYS A 861 -45.73 34.72 20.04
CA LYS A 861 -46.96 35.06 19.32
C LYS A 861 -48.00 33.95 19.39
N VAL A 862 -47.61 32.69 19.23
CA VAL A 862 -48.52 31.55 19.35
C VAL A 862 -49.04 31.40 20.77
N LYS A 863 -48.20 31.64 21.79
CA LYS A 863 -48.66 31.72 23.20
C LYS A 863 -49.70 32.82 23.40
N MET A 864 -49.41 34.02 22.87
CA MET A 864 -50.35 35.15 22.97
C MET A 864 -51.68 34.89 22.24
N PHE A 865 -51.68 34.15 21.12
CA PHE A 865 -52.92 33.77 20.43
C PHE A 865 -53.68 32.65 21.14
N PHE A 866 -52.97 31.82 21.91
CA PHE A 866 -53.57 30.72 22.67
C PHE A 866 -54.11 31.17 24.04
N ASP A 867 -53.70 32.34 24.54
CA ASP A 867 -54.33 32.99 25.67
C ASP A 867 -55.80 33.32 25.34
N GLU A 868 -56.73 32.95 26.21
CA GLU A 868 -58.17 33.12 25.99
C GLU A 868 -58.58 34.60 26.00
N HIS A 869 -59.23 35.06 24.92
CA HIS A 869 -59.60 36.46 24.72
C HIS A 869 -60.93 36.64 23.96
N ILE A 870 -61.43 37.88 23.94
CA ILE A 870 -62.50 38.32 23.03
C ILE A 870 -62.02 39.42 22.09
N HIS A 871 -62.79 39.62 21.02
CA HIS A 871 -62.75 40.81 20.18
C HIS A 871 -64.11 41.52 20.17
N GLU A 872 -64.09 42.85 20.04
CA GLU A 872 -65.31 43.70 20.00
C GLU A 872 -65.96 43.77 18.61
N ASP A 873 -65.27 43.27 17.58
CA ASP A 873 -65.76 43.11 16.21
C ASP A 873 -65.73 41.61 15.82
N GLU A 874 -66.40 41.23 14.73
CA GLU A 874 -66.34 39.85 14.19
C GLU A 874 -64.91 39.48 13.79
N GLU A 875 -64.49 38.25 14.08
CA GLU A 875 -63.21 37.72 13.62
C GLU A 875 -63.43 36.73 12.48
N ILE A 876 -62.85 37.03 11.31
CA ILE A 876 -62.99 36.21 10.11
C ILE A 876 -61.63 35.67 9.68
N ARG A 877 -61.58 34.36 9.40
CA ARG A 877 -60.37 33.64 8.98
C ARG A 877 -60.71 32.70 7.83
N TYR A 878 -60.12 32.95 6.66
CA TYR A 878 -60.17 32.05 5.52
C TYR A 878 -58.81 31.37 5.33
N VAL A 879 -58.75 30.06 5.49
CA VAL A 879 -57.50 29.30 5.42
C VAL A 879 -57.13 29.05 3.97
N ARG A 880 -55.98 29.58 3.57
CA ARG A 880 -55.42 29.45 2.22
C ARG A 880 -54.51 28.24 2.07
N ASP A 881 -53.87 27.85 3.17
CA ASP A 881 -52.92 26.74 3.22
C ASP A 881 -52.62 26.37 4.68
N GLY A 882 -52.21 25.13 4.93
CA GLY A 882 -51.94 24.63 6.29
C GLY A 882 -53.20 24.38 7.13
N ARG A 883 -53.02 24.19 8.44
CA ARG A 883 -54.08 23.81 9.39
C ARG A 883 -53.91 24.45 10.77
N GLY A 884 -55.02 24.64 11.47
CA GLY A 884 -55.00 25.19 12.82
C GLY A 884 -56.31 24.95 13.57
N TYR A 885 -56.30 25.26 14.85
CA TYR A 885 -57.43 25.08 15.75
C TYR A 885 -57.89 26.41 16.33
N PHE A 886 -59.20 26.64 16.27
CA PHE A 886 -59.89 27.65 17.06
C PHE A 886 -60.66 26.95 18.17
N ASP A 887 -60.40 27.33 19.42
CA ASP A 887 -61.21 26.85 20.54
C ASP A 887 -62.17 27.95 20.97
N VAL A 888 -63.44 27.62 21.14
CA VAL A 888 -64.49 28.53 21.64
C VAL A 888 -65.17 27.95 22.88
N ARG A 889 -65.79 28.80 23.71
CA ARG A 889 -66.54 28.34 24.89
C ARG A 889 -67.98 27.96 24.56
N GLY A 890 -68.38 26.75 24.96
CA GLY A 890 -69.75 26.26 24.91
C GLY A 890 -70.64 26.80 26.05
N PRO A 891 -71.94 26.46 26.07
CA PRO A 891 -72.90 26.99 27.04
C PRO A 891 -72.63 26.58 28.49
N SER A 892 -71.91 25.47 28.73
CA SER A 892 -71.48 25.02 30.05
C SER A 892 -70.05 25.45 30.39
N ASP A 893 -69.51 26.43 29.66
CA ASP A 893 -68.12 26.90 29.73
C ASP A 893 -67.07 25.83 29.35
N GLU A 894 -67.48 24.79 28.62
CA GLU A 894 -66.59 23.78 28.05
C GLU A 894 -65.85 24.30 26.79
N TRP A 895 -64.70 23.70 26.46
CA TRP A 895 -63.99 24.01 25.21
C TRP A 895 -64.54 23.20 24.04
N VAL A 896 -64.90 23.89 22.96
CA VAL A 896 -65.22 23.30 21.65
C VAL A 896 -64.08 23.63 20.70
N ARG A 897 -63.33 22.63 20.25
CA ARG A 897 -62.21 22.77 19.31
C ARG A 897 -62.68 22.61 17.87
N ILE A 898 -62.37 23.61 17.05
CA ILE A 898 -62.73 23.69 15.63
C ILE A 898 -61.45 23.55 14.83
N SER A 899 -61.32 22.47 14.06
CA SER A 899 -60.21 22.31 13.11
C SER A 899 -60.53 23.05 11.82
N LEU A 900 -59.60 23.87 11.35
CA LEU A 900 -59.70 24.54 10.05
C LEU A 900 -58.55 24.12 9.16
N GLU A 901 -58.87 23.81 7.91
CA GLU A 901 -57.94 23.49 6.86
C GLU A 901 -58.18 24.32 5.60
N LYS A 902 -57.33 24.13 4.58
CA LYS A 902 -57.41 24.86 3.33
C LYS A 902 -58.84 24.88 2.76
N ASN A 903 -59.30 26.07 2.40
CA ASN A 903 -60.63 26.42 1.90
C ASN A 903 -61.71 26.59 2.96
N ASP A 904 -61.43 26.35 4.25
CA ASP A 904 -62.36 26.71 5.32
C ASP A 904 -62.34 28.20 5.62
N LEU A 905 -63.54 28.78 5.80
CA LEU A 905 -63.76 30.12 6.30
C LEU A 905 -64.55 30.07 7.60
N LEU A 906 -63.98 30.60 8.67
CA LEU A 906 -64.63 30.72 9.98
C LEU A 906 -64.95 32.19 10.28
N ILE A 907 -66.16 32.44 10.80
CA ILE A 907 -66.59 33.74 11.34
C ILE A 907 -66.98 33.56 12.80
N LEU A 908 -66.27 34.23 13.70
CA LEU A 908 -66.58 34.33 15.11
C LEU A 908 -67.33 35.64 15.39
N PRO A 909 -68.46 35.62 16.13
CA PRO A 909 -69.20 36.84 16.48
C PRO A 909 -68.43 37.68 17.50
N ALA A 910 -68.68 38.99 17.52
CA ALA A 910 -68.11 39.88 18.52
C ALA A 910 -68.50 39.43 19.95
N GLY A 911 -67.55 39.41 20.88
CA GLY A 911 -67.78 39.07 22.29
C GLY A 911 -67.72 37.58 22.65
N ILE A 912 -67.44 36.68 21.70
CA ILE A 912 -67.17 35.26 22.00
C ILE A 912 -65.76 35.06 22.57
N TYR A 913 -65.63 34.29 23.65
CA TYR A 913 -64.32 33.84 24.14
C TYR A 913 -63.77 32.76 23.23
N HIS A 914 -62.56 32.99 22.73
CA HIS A 914 -61.86 32.07 21.87
C HIS A 914 -60.34 32.13 22.08
N ARG A 915 -59.65 31.16 21.49
CA ARG A 915 -58.19 31.11 21.37
C ARG A 915 -57.80 30.37 20.11
N PHE A 916 -56.57 30.59 19.65
CA PHE A 916 -56.06 30.01 18.42
C PHE A 916 -54.68 29.37 18.61
N THR A 917 -54.46 28.23 17.94
CA THR A 917 -53.14 27.61 17.79
C THR A 917 -53.01 26.94 16.44
N THR A 918 -51.79 26.78 15.95
CA THR A 918 -51.50 25.89 14.82
C THR A 918 -51.68 24.43 15.22
N ASP A 919 -51.74 23.53 14.24
CA ASP A 919 -51.56 22.09 14.48
C ASP A 919 -50.07 21.75 14.69
N GLU A 920 -49.76 20.46 14.81
CA GLU A 920 -48.40 19.95 15.03
C GLU A 920 -47.43 20.28 13.88
N ASN A 921 -47.95 20.60 12.68
CA ASN A 921 -47.14 21.04 11.54
C ASN A 921 -46.70 22.50 11.67
N ASN A 922 -47.19 23.24 12.68
CA ASN A 922 -46.80 24.62 12.97
C ASN A 922 -46.92 25.55 11.76
N TYR A 923 -47.88 25.31 10.87
CA TYR A 923 -47.99 26.05 9.62
C TYR A 923 -49.45 26.28 9.23
N ILE A 924 -49.80 27.55 9.09
CA ILE A 924 -51.08 27.99 8.52
C ILE A 924 -50.95 29.35 7.86
N VAL A 925 -51.60 29.49 6.71
CA VAL A 925 -51.77 30.75 5.98
C VAL A 925 -53.25 31.10 6.03
N ALA A 926 -53.59 32.19 6.71
CA ALA A 926 -54.96 32.66 6.83
C ALA A 926 -55.12 34.06 6.22
N MET A 927 -56.14 34.21 5.37
CA MET A 927 -56.65 35.51 4.95
C MET A 927 -57.63 36.02 6.00
N ARG A 928 -57.49 37.29 6.38
CA ARG A 928 -58.32 37.93 7.40
C ARG A 928 -59.12 39.05 6.73
N LEU A 929 -60.41 39.15 7.07
CA LEU A 929 -61.36 40.09 6.47
C LEU A 929 -61.88 41.08 7.52
N PHE A 930 -62.06 42.35 7.14
CA PHE A 930 -62.48 43.43 8.05
C PHE A 930 -63.57 44.30 7.44
N LYS A 931 -64.56 44.72 8.24
CA LYS A 931 -65.58 45.70 7.82
C LYS A 931 -64.99 47.09 7.64
N ASP A 932 -64.09 47.49 8.53
CA ASP A 932 -63.36 48.76 8.48
C ASP A 932 -61.84 48.50 8.58
N GLY A 933 -61.06 49.40 9.18
CA GLY A 933 -59.62 49.21 9.37
C GLY A 933 -59.28 48.08 10.36
N PRO A 934 -58.04 47.55 10.34
CA PRO A 934 -57.59 46.51 11.26
C PRO A 934 -57.70 46.96 12.73
N LYS A 935 -58.64 46.41 13.49
CA LYS A 935 -58.74 46.55 14.95
C LYS A 935 -58.34 45.22 15.61
N TRP A 936 -57.25 45.24 16.36
CA TRP A 936 -56.55 44.04 16.83
C TRP A 936 -56.31 44.01 18.32
N THR A 937 -57.21 44.57 19.13
CA THR A 937 -57.01 44.56 20.58
C THR A 937 -57.67 43.31 21.15
N PRO A 938 -56.92 42.23 21.46
CA PRO A 938 -57.47 41.12 22.23
C PRO A 938 -57.75 41.63 23.66
N LEU A 939 -58.93 41.33 24.16
CA LEU A 939 -59.29 41.56 25.55
C LEU A 939 -59.25 40.21 26.27
N ASN A 940 -58.15 39.94 26.98
CA ASN A 940 -57.95 38.68 27.71
C ASN A 940 -59.01 38.52 28.81
N ARG A 941 -59.48 37.28 29.00
CA ARG A 941 -60.56 36.95 29.95
C ARG A 941 -60.28 37.48 31.35
N SER A 942 -61.17 38.33 31.85
CA SER A 942 -61.15 38.86 33.22
C SER A 942 -62.55 39.30 33.64
N THR A 943 -62.77 39.50 34.93
CA THR A 943 -64.05 39.96 35.48
C THR A 943 -64.50 41.31 34.90
N ASP A 944 -63.56 42.15 34.47
CA ASP A 944 -63.84 43.44 33.86
C ASP A 944 -64.27 43.30 32.39
N VAL A 945 -63.71 42.30 31.68
CA VAL A 945 -64.07 41.97 30.29
C VAL A 945 -65.45 41.32 30.22
N ASP A 946 -65.87 40.57 31.24
CA ASP A 946 -67.24 40.06 31.33
C ASP A 946 -68.29 41.18 31.45
N ALA A 947 -67.89 42.37 31.91
CA ALA A 947 -68.74 43.56 31.94
C ALA A 947 -68.81 44.31 30.59
N ASN A 948 -67.98 43.93 29.60
CA ASN A 948 -67.89 44.58 28.29
C ASN A 948 -69.24 44.52 27.54
N PRO A 949 -69.70 45.62 26.89
CA PRO A 949 -70.96 45.64 26.16
C PRO A 949 -71.09 44.56 25.07
N HIS A 950 -70.01 44.27 24.34
CA HIS A 950 -70.01 43.26 23.28
C HIS A 950 -70.12 41.84 23.84
N ARG A 951 -69.45 41.57 24.98
CA ARG A 951 -69.58 40.29 25.69
C ARG A 951 -70.99 40.09 26.24
N LYS A 952 -71.59 41.12 26.84
CA LYS A 952 -72.98 41.07 27.33
C LYS A 952 -73.98 40.81 26.20
N ASN A 953 -73.81 41.50 25.08
CA ASN A 953 -74.66 41.28 23.90
C ASN A 953 -74.52 39.85 23.37
N TYR A 954 -73.29 39.32 23.27
CA TYR A 954 -73.07 37.92 22.86
C TYR A 954 -73.76 36.93 23.82
N VAL A 955 -73.60 37.12 25.14
CA VAL A 955 -74.23 36.24 26.14
C VAL A 955 -75.76 36.31 26.04
N ASP A 956 -76.32 37.51 25.84
CA ASP A 956 -77.76 37.71 25.72
C ASP A 956 -78.35 37.13 24.42
N GLU A 957 -77.58 37.11 23.33
CA GLU A 957 -78.02 36.67 22.00
C GLU A 957 -77.80 35.17 21.75
N TYR A 958 -76.71 34.58 22.26
CA TYR A 958 -76.28 33.22 21.90
C TYR A 958 -76.17 32.23 23.08
N LEU A 959 -76.11 32.68 24.34
CA LEU A 959 -75.92 31.80 25.51
C LEU A 959 -77.08 31.78 26.51
N LYS A 960 -78.09 32.63 26.33
CA LYS A 960 -79.37 32.58 27.06
C LYS A 960 -80.43 31.86 26.24
#